data_AF-A0AAW0TPB2-F1
#
_entry.id   AF-A0AAW0TPB2-F1
#
_cell.length_a   1.000
_cell.length_b   1.000
_cell.length_c   1.000
_cell.angle_alpha   90.00
_cell.angle_beta   90.00
_cell.angle_gamma   90.00
#
_symmetry.space_group_name_H-M   'P 1'
#
loop_
_entity.id
_entity.type
_entity.pdbx_description
1 polymer ?
#
loop_
_entity_poly.entity_id
_entity_poly.type
_entity_poly.pdbx_seq_one_letter_code
_entity_poly.pdbx_strand_id
1 'polypeptide(L)'
;MGDSSRSPTPEAGGGGDGERLHTDRNGRAGSPGEELPRSPSPCYRRYSDSTPTRSPSPLLLADGYDELETRSSRKTKSVSFHSHTNWKSDRKIQSAYDCLQANSRQYHRFFRLLDDLSAIRWTPTTKKTSKAQLMIEQIKEIRTGRNCESLRNKDFPAHYNEERIFSILYGDSYESLDLIAHSPEEASIWVTGLNALIGASKATPDAVEDRQTLREMWLKEMFEKASKNNSGGFIDQTTCIKLIKRLDSHVALVRVRQKLQEYDMGKTDGCRGRIDSQEFIDMFKEIATRPEIYFLLIRYANKDYLTLEDFHLFLEGEQGMAGLTTEKVIETIEKYEPAPEARKNRQMLIDGFTRYLMSEECDLFDPAHRTVCQDMGQPLVHYFVSTSHNTYLLEDQLKGPSSVDGYIRVLACGCRCVKVDVWDGQEEPLVYHGNTLTSKIPFREVIHAIATYAFDFSVYPVVVHLENHCSVKQQKVMARLLKSLLGSYLYVHPPDSPKPLTELSPEDLKYKIILKGKKLAREDQDEGEVSEEDEGGETKRNTNPKKIKLCKELSSLISLQRTRFTDLNTARNKQDVSEMCSLSESTSTKLAHTCPEELVNHNKKFLTRVYPNSSRVDSSNYNPQDFWNAGCQMVALNFQTPGQFMDVYEGRFRANGGCGYLLKPAVMREHISVFSAHSREIIPGVAPQLLKIKVISGQCLPKPRGSTATKASFIDPYVVIQVFGIPADCTEAKTRTVSNDSSFPIFDESFEFQINLPELALVRFVVLDDDFIGDDFVGQCTIPLDCIQTGYRHMRLLSSMGEPIESATLFVHVSISNKKGGGKPQRVKGKKTDKVKADIKPIGLKAADDLFKEASVPLVEAECVQDKVEDAWTELQDECGLEHTANMKQCLRVTISRYMATPDTARLSIQEENGVPFLRSSRPGPLPSHLHRLEIALQKVLLEIHHFLGHEEEFVSALESRLKPCLAMYDSLESHLSSNGIKGKKANRAMENYAWNVRIIRGQLDRLTTLTKKCRMAMEQVESTKTTLDSLNQRERSPLVRERPRLTLANRHNTTDNLTTYGSLGRSPTTPGADCKPKSILKKSNSNLESSSVGYGMQDEGIVTTSWGNGCQAQDDRR
;
A
#
# COMPACT_ATOMS: atom_id res chain seq x y z
N MET A 1 -18.43 10.05 -52.64
CA MET A 1 -17.28 10.77 -53.22
C MET A 1 -16.10 10.42 -52.31
N GLY A 2 -15.10 9.61 -52.67
CA GLY A 2 -14.70 9.13 -54.00
C GLY A 2 -13.68 10.10 -54.64
N ASP A 3 -12.49 9.67 -55.09
CA ASP A 3 -11.93 8.30 -55.16
C ASP A 3 -10.39 8.33 -55.35
N SER A 4 -9.70 7.17 -55.21
CA SER A 4 -8.40 6.77 -55.81
C SER A 4 -7.09 7.58 -55.53
N SER A 5 -5.84 7.05 -55.65
CA SER A 5 -5.31 5.66 -55.61
C SER A 5 -3.75 5.54 -55.59
N ARG A 6 -3.23 4.55 -54.82
CA ARG A 6 -2.11 3.58 -55.12
C ARG A 6 -0.61 4.00 -55.25
N SER A 7 0.24 2.97 -55.12
CA SER A 7 1.72 2.83 -55.07
C SER A 7 2.25 2.05 -56.33
N PRO A 8 3.37 1.25 -56.42
CA PRO A 8 4.56 0.96 -55.54
C PRO A 8 5.98 0.69 -56.21
N THR A 9 7.07 0.52 -55.40
CA THR A 9 8.29 -0.36 -55.61
C THR A 9 9.28 -0.13 -56.81
N PRO A 10 10.42 -0.86 -57.04
CA PRO A 10 11.27 -1.80 -56.22
C PRO A 10 12.85 -1.66 -56.25
N GLU A 11 13.52 -2.36 -55.31
CA GLU A 11 14.79 -3.19 -55.26
C GLU A 11 16.12 -3.04 -56.11
N ALA A 12 17.24 -3.39 -55.43
CA ALA A 12 18.39 -4.30 -55.81
C ALA A 12 19.81 -3.83 -56.28
N GLY A 13 20.87 -4.51 -55.76
CA GLY A 13 22.30 -4.57 -56.21
C GLY A 13 23.32 -3.63 -55.51
N GLY A 14 24.59 -3.94 -55.15
CA GLY A 14 25.43 -5.18 -55.16
C GLY A 14 26.76 -5.04 -55.95
N GLY A 15 27.98 -5.42 -55.51
CA GLY A 15 28.55 -5.91 -54.21
C GLY A 15 30.03 -6.41 -54.33
N GLY A 16 30.79 -6.54 -53.21
CA GLY A 16 32.20 -7.06 -53.13
C GLY A 16 33.32 -5.98 -53.22
N ASP A 17 34.64 -6.23 -52.94
CA ASP A 17 35.38 -7.27 -52.18
C ASP A 17 36.88 -6.85 -52.03
N GLY A 18 37.70 -7.39 -51.11
CA GLY A 18 39.19 -7.18 -51.14
C GLY A 18 40.05 -7.29 -49.85
N GLU A 19 41.28 -7.82 -49.98
CA GLU A 19 42.23 -8.27 -48.92
C GLU A 19 43.70 -8.24 -49.44
N ARG A 20 44.85 -8.27 -48.73
CA ARG A 20 45.31 -8.14 -47.30
C ARG A 20 46.87 -8.01 -47.32
N LEU A 21 47.56 -7.85 -46.16
CA LEU A 21 49.03 -8.07 -45.89
C LEU A 21 49.98 -6.88 -46.29
N HIS A 22 51.25 -6.70 -45.85
CA HIS A 22 52.20 -7.45 -44.97
C HIS A 22 53.39 -6.55 -44.46
N THR A 23 53.81 -6.59 -43.17
CA THR A 23 55.22 -6.44 -42.57
C THR A 23 56.18 -5.26 -42.95
N ASP A 24 57.34 -4.91 -42.32
CA ASP A 24 58.13 -5.39 -41.14
C ASP A 24 59.13 -4.33 -40.50
N ARG A 25 59.63 -4.62 -39.26
CA ARG A 25 60.99 -4.35 -38.64
C ARG A 25 61.66 -2.97 -38.31
N ASN A 26 62.14 -2.90 -37.04
CA ASN A 26 63.46 -2.43 -36.46
C ASN A 26 63.95 -0.95 -36.52
N GLY A 27 64.73 -0.40 -35.55
CA GLY A 27 65.08 -0.82 -34.17
C GLY A 27 66.42 -0.25 -33.55
N ARG A 28 66.53 -0.19 -32.20
CA ARG A 28 67.74 0.01 -31.32
C ARG A 28 68.46 1.40 -31.29
N ALA A 29 69.24 1.83 -30.27
CA ALA A 29 69.43 1.47 -28.82
C ALA A 29 70.35 2.51 -28.08
N GLY A 30 70.44 2.51 -26.72
CA GLY A 30 71.50 3.21 -25.95
C GLY A 30 71.26 3.42 -24.43
N SER A 31 72.28 3.22 -23.57
CA SER A 31 72.32 3.50 -22.10
C SER A 31 73.79 3.60 -21.62
N PRO A 32 74.15 4.13 -20.43
CA PRO A 32 74.23 3.27 -19.21
C PRO A 32 74.10 3.93 -17.79
N GLY A 33 73.83 3.07 -16.77
CA GLY A 33 74.20 3.21 -15.34
C GLY A 33 73.31 4.04 -14.40
N GLU A 34 73.50 4.14 -13.05
CA GLU A 34 74.04 3.30 -11.93
C GLU A 34 73.65 4.04 -10.60
N GLU A 35 73.74 3.57 -9.33
CA GLU A 35 74.27 2.36 -8.66
C GLU A 35 73.29 1.90 -7.50
N LEU A 36 73.78 1.35 -6.38
CA LEU A 36 73.05 0.62 -5.32
C LEU A 36 73.73 0.84 -3.92
N PRO A 37 73.71 -0.03 -2.86
CA PRO A 37 72.95 -1.25 -2.49
C PRO A 37 72.22 -1.13 -1.11
N ARG A 38 71.61 -2.12 -0.40
CA ARG A 38 71.81 -3.59 -0.24
C ARG A 38 70.52 -4.39 0.08
N SER A 39 70.59 -5.72 -0.08
CA SER A 39 69.58 -6.76 0.24
C SER A 39 70.13 -7.82 1.26
N PRO A 40 69.44 -8.94 1.63
CA PRO A 40 69.30 -10.13 0.75
C PRO A 40 67.99 -10.97 0.86
N SER A 41 67.88 -12.03 0.03
CA SER A 41 66.75 -12.99 -0.12
C SER A 41 67.03 -14.36 0.61
N PRO A 42 66.56 -15.62 0.29
CA PRO A 42 66.00 -16.19 -0.99
C PRO A 42 64.96 -17.40 -0.98
N CYS A 43 64.53 -17.80 -2.20
CA CYS A 43 64.23 -19.19 -2.73
C CYS A 43 63.00 -20.10 -2.38
N TYR A 44 62.13 -20.30 -3.40
CA TYR A 44 61.71 -21.57 -4.08
C TYR A 44 61.45 -22.95 -3.37
N ARG A 45 60.22 -23.53 -3.48
CA ARG A 45 59.85 -24.80 -4.24
C ARG A 45 58.49 -25.50 -3.88
N ARG A 46 57.75 -25.86 -4.95
CA ARG A 46 56.93 -27.08 -5.29
C ARG A 46 56.37 -28.13 -4.26
N TYR A 47 55.08 -28.49 -4.47
CA TYR A 47 54.42 -29.83 -4.62
C TYR A 47 54.08 -30.81 -3.44
N SER A 48 52.78 -31.21 -3.44
CA SER A 48 52.15 -32.57 -3.36
C SER A 48 52.20 -33.53 -2.14
N ASP A 49 50.98 -33.93 -1.74
CA ASP A 49 50.44 -35.30 -1.49
C ASP A 49 50.63 -36.15 -0.19
N SER A 50 49.49 -36.80 0.13
CA SER A 50 49.30 -38.15 0.72
C SER A 50 49.23 -38.44 2.25
N THR A 51 48.21 -39.26 2.54
CA THR A 51 47.83 -40.16 3.67
C THR A 51 48.97 -41.00 4.31
N PRO A 52 48.86 -41.64 5.53
CA PRO A 52 47.74 -42.58 5.86
C PRO A 52 47.38 -43.03 7.34
N THR A 53 46.13 -43.54 7.46
CA THR A 53 45.63 -44.73 8.24
C THR A 53 45.60 -44.88 9.79
N ARG A 54 44.42 -45.39 10.26
CA ARG A 54 44.12 -46.45 11.27
C ARG A 54 44.07 -46.19 12.82
N SER A 55 42.84 -46.19 13.36
CA SER A 55 42.20 -47.14 14.34
C SER A 55 43.01 -47.81 15.49
N PRO A 56 42.42 -48.13 16.69
CA PRO A 56 41.04 -48.64 16.89
C PRO A 56 40.27 -48.23 18.20
N SER A 57 39.07 -48.83 18.40
CA SER A 57 38.11 -48.73 19.54
C SER A 57 38.46 -49.74 20.70
N PRO A 58 37.62 -50.18 21.72
CA PRO A 58 36.12 -50.34 21.79
C PRO A 58 35.39 -50.24 23.20
N LEU A 59 34.08 -50.64 23.26
CA LEU A 59 33.23 -51.08 24.45
C LEU A 59 32.67 -49.99 25.42
N LEU A 60 31.54 -50.14 26.19
CA LEU A 60 30.48 -51.18 26.39
C LEU A 60 29.12 -50.61 26.98
N LEU A 61 28.14 -51.50 27.30
CA LEU A 61 26.75 -51.37 27.85
C LEU A 61 26.65 -50.84 29.32
N ALA A 62 25.52 -50.51 29.99
CA ALA A 62 24.07 -50.15 29.73
C ALA A 62 23.46 -49.65 31.11
N ASP A 63 22.17 -49.60 31.54
CA ASP A 63 20.78 -49.94 31.09
C ASP A 63 19.72 -49.23 32.04
N GLY A 64 18.39 -49.43 31.93
CA GLY A 64 17.37 -49.01 32.97
C GLY A 64 15.90 -48.72 32.53
N TYR A 65 14.90 -48.88 33.43
CA TYR A 65 13.43 -48.88 33.16
C TYR A 65 12.50 -48.14 34.19
N ASP A 66 11.17 -48.18 33.97
CA ASP A 66 9.98 -47.77 34.78
C ASP A 66 9.56 -46.26 34.72
N GLU A 67 8.40 -45.81 34.16
CA GLU A 67 6.94 -45.97 34.44
C GLU A 67 6.33 -44.81 35.30
N LEU A 68 5.02 -44.54 35.51
CA LEU A 68 3.75 -45.29 35.34
C LEU A 68 2.55 -44.38 34.87
N GLU A 69 1.32 -44.51 35.41
CA GLU A 69 0.04 -44.08 34.78
C GLU A 69 -0.67 -42.77 35.26
N THR A 70 -1.27 -42.05 34.28
CA THR A 70 -2.63 -41.39 34.17
C THR A 70 -3.22 -40.49 35.31
N ARG A 71 -4.27 -39.65 35.15
CA ARG A 71 -5.39 -39.59 34.15
C ARG A 71 -6.06 -38.20 33.97
N SER A 72 -6.13 -37.74 32.72
CA SER A 72 -7.12 -36.85 32.05
C SER A 72 -7.89 -35.72 32.79
N SER A 73 -7.74 -34.50 32.26
CA SER A 73 -8.87 -33.61 31.88
C SER A 73 -8.70 -33.14 30.42
N ARG A 74 -9.79 -32.81 29.71
CA ARG A 74 -9.73 -32.49 28.27
C ARG A 74 -9.31 -31.02 28.02
N LYS A 75 -8.37 -30.81 27.09
CA LYS A 75 -7.97 -29.51 26.55
C LYS A 75 -7.82 -29.59 25.03
N THR A 76 -8.18 -28.51 24.33
CA THR A 76 -7.95 -28.31 22.88
C THR A 76 -6.45 -28.38 22.54
N LYS A 77 -6.11 -28.90 21.35
CA LYS A 77 -4.72 -29.13 20.90
C LYS A 77 -4.49 -28.49 19.54
N SER A 78 -3.50 -27.62 19.42
CA SER A 78 -3.01 -27.11 18.13
C SER A 78 -1.93 -28.02 17.55
N VAL A 79 -1.75 -28.01 16.22
CA VAL A 79 -0.94 -29.02 15.52
C VAL A 79 -0.10 -28.40 14.38
N SER A 80 1.14 -28.88 14.19
CA SER A 80 2.15 -28.34 13.25
C SER A 80 2.69 -29.36 12.22
N PHE A 81 3.08 -28.88 11.02
CA PHE A 81 3.16 -29.65 9.76
C PHE A 81 4.54 -29.67 9.08
N HIS A 82 4.69 -30.52 8.05
CA HIS A 82 5.73 -30.53 6.99
C HIS A 82 5.19 -31.32 5.77
N SER A 83 5.59 -30.95 4.54
CA SER A 83 5.36 -31.73 3.31
C SER A 83 6.65 -31.87 2.47
N HIS A 84 6.89 -33.03 1.83
CA HIS A 84 8.07 -33.27 0.98
C HIS A 84 7.70 -33.95 -0.35
N THR A 85 8.31 -33.48 -1.44
CA THR A 85 8.39 -34.17 -2.73
C THR A 85 9.86 -34.29 -3.18
N ASN A 86 10.45 -35.47 -2.99
CA ASN A 86 11.68 -36.01 -3.59
C ASN A 86 12.94 -35.12 -3.72
N TRP A 87 13.93 -35.37 -2.84
CA TRP A 87 15.31 -35.62 -3.28
C TRP A 87 15.94 -36.78 -2.48
N LYS A 88 17.13 -37.23 -2.89
CA LYS A 88 17.74 -38.53 -2.54
C LYS A 88 18.55 -38.52 -1.23
N SER A 89 18.45 -39.64 -0.50
CA SER A 89 19.46 -40.30 0.36
C SER A 89 20.31 -39.46 1.34
N ASP A 90 20.14 -39.78 2.62
CA ASP A 90 21.13 -39.66 3.72
C ASP A 90 21.90 -38.35 3.90
N ARG A 91 21.31 -37.44 4.67
CA ARG A 91 22.04 -36.69 5.71
C ARG A 91 21.25 -36.69 7.03
N LYS A 92 21.88 -37.17 8.11
CA LYS A 92 21.38 -36.98 9.48
C LYS A 92 21.58 -35.51 9.86
N ILE A 93 20.51 -34.78 10.10
CA ILE A 93 20.57 -33.47 10.76
C ILE A 93 20.82 -33.71 12.26
N GLN A 94 21.67 -32.90 12.87
CA GLN A 94 22.14 -33.06 14.25
C GLN A 94 22.10 -31.70 14.97
N SER A 95 21.84 -31.72 16.28
CA SER A 95 21.60 -30.56 17.18
C SER A 95 20.22 -29.87 17.07
N ALA A 96 19.92 -29.04 18.07
CA ALA A 96 18.60 -28.45 18.37
C ALA A 96 18.79 -27.13 19.18
N TYR A 97 17.72 -26.65 19.85
CA TYR A 97 17.52 -25.32 20.49
C TYR A 97 17.14 -24.22 19.48
N ASP A 98 16.22 -23.28 19.75
CA ASP A 98 15.50 -22.87 20.99
C ASP A 98 13.96 -22.92 20.82
N CYS A 99 13.11 -23.35 21.78
CA CYS A 99 12.56 -22.65 22.97
C CYS A 99 11.52 -21.52 22.65
N LEU A 100 10.47 -21.22 23.45
CA LEU A 100 10.09 -21.68 24.80
C LEU A 100 8.58 -22.04 24.96
N GLN A 101 7.70 -21.24 25.62
CA GLN A 101 6.34 -21.70 26.03
C GLN A 101 5.25 -20.61 26.25
N ALA A 102 4.01 -20.86 25.79
CA ALA A 102 2.77 -20.27 26.35
C ALA A 102 1.51 -21.17 26.15
N ASN A 103 1.01 -21.76 27.25
CA ASN A 103 -0.37 -22.22 27.52
C ASN A 103 -1.23 -23.04 26.51
N SER A 104 -0.70 -23.59 25.41
CA SER A 104 -1.29 -24.80 24.82
C SER A 104 -0.21 -25.77 24.31
N ARG A 105 -0.37 -27.07 24.58
CA ARG A 105 0.52 -28.10 24.03
C ARG A 105 0.28 -28.22 22.54
N GLN A 106 1.20 -27.66 21.75
CA GLN A 106 1.35 -27.94 20.34
C GLN A 106 1.78 -29.41 20.15
N TYR A 107 1.41 -30.02 19.03
CA TYR A 107 1.85 -31.36 18.64
C TYR A 107 2.28 -31.32 17.17
N HIS A 108 3.45 -31.86 16.83
CA HIS A 108 3.80 -32.03 15.42
C HIS A 108 3.08 -33.29 14.89
N ARG A 109 2.46 -33.21 13.71
CA ARG A 109 1.85 -34.36 13.00
C ARG A 109 1.96 -34.19 11.50
N PHE A 110 2.19 -35.30 10.83
CA PHE A 110 1.89 -35.41 9.41
C PHE A 110 0.39 -35.62 9.23
N PHE A 111 -0.19 -34.84 8.32
CA PHE A 111 -1.52 -35.02 7.77
C PHE A 111 -1.37 -35.39 6.29
N ARG A 112 -2.30 -36.18 5.78
CA ARG A 112 -2.45 -36.46 4.35
C ARG A 112 -3.92 -36.56 4.00
N LEU A 113 -4.26 -36.23 2.76
CA LEU A 113 -5.51 -36.68 2.17
C LEU A 113 -5.41 -38.20 1.90
N LEU A 114 -6.53 -38.90 1.83
CA LEU A 114 -6.59 -40.25 1.30
C LEU A 114 -6.56 -40.23 -0.24
N ASP A 115 -6.11 -41.34 -0.84
CA ASP A 115 -5.96 -41.47 -2.30
C ASP A 115 -7.34 -41.46 -3.03
N ASP A 116 -8.42 -41.76 -2.30
CA ASP A 116 -9.82 -41.66 -2.72
C ASP A 116 -10.45 -40.26 -2.47
N LEU A 117 -9.66 -39.31 -1.97
CA LEU A 117 -10.04 -37.94 -1.61
C LEU A 117 -11.13 -37.83 -0.52
N SER A 118 -11.51 -38.93 0.14
CA SER A 118 -12.69 -38.98 1.04
C SER A 118 -12.47 -38.38 2.43
N ALA A 119 -11.23 -38.37 2.93
CA ALA A 119 -10.91 -37.93 4.28
C ALA A 119 -9.47 -37.39 4.41
N ILE A 120 -9.29 -36.46 5.35
CA ILE A 120 -7.98 -36.09 5.89
C ILE A 120 -7.61 -37.08 6.99
N ARG A 121 -6.36 -37.57 7.02
CA ARG A 121 -5.85 -38.51 8.03
C ARG A 121 -4.51 -38.04 8.59
N TRP A 122 -4.31 -38.21 9.89
CA TRP A 122 -3.06 -37.81 10.58
C TRP A 122 -2.49 -38.93 11.47
N THR A 123 -1.23 -38.78 11.89
CA THR A 123 -0.58 -39.73 12.80
C THR A 123 -1.29 -39.74 14.17
N PRO A 124 -1.84 -40.88 14.64
CA PRO A 124 -2.55 -40.97 15.92
C PRO A 124 -1.68 -40.62 17.14
N THR A 125 -2.29 -40.18 18.24
CA THR A 125 -1.60 -40.05 19.56
C THR A 125 -1.88 -41.22 20.51
N THR A 126 -2.64 -42.23 20.08
CA THR A 126 -3.04 -43.40 20.88
C THR A 126 -3.26 -44.61 19.98
N LYS A 127 -3.34 -45.82 20.55
CA LYS A 127 -3.66 -47.07 19.83
C LYS A 127 -5.06 -47.08 19.15
N LYS A 128 -5.88 -46.03 19.28
CA LYS A 128 -7.20 -45.90 18.62
C LYS A 128 -7.08 -45.14 17.28
N THR A 129 -6.67 -45.87 16.23
CA THR A 129 -6.43 -45.37 14.86
C THR A 129 -7.65 -44.69 14.22
N SER A 130 -8.87 -45.14 14.52
CA SER A 130 -10.13 -44.60 13.99
C SER A 130 -10.46 -43.17 14.41
N LYS A 131 -9.74 -42.59 15.38
CA LYS A 131 -9.91 -41.19 15.81
C LYS A 131 -8.83 -40.23 15.27
N ALA A 132 -8.14 -40.63 14.20
CA ALA A 132 -7.10 -39.84 13.56
C ALA A 132 -7.42 -39.52 12.09
N GLN A 133 -8.71 -39.30 11.81
CA GLN A 133 -9.22 -38.94 10.49
C GLN A 133 -10.43 -37.99 10.63
N LEU A 134 -10.66 -37.18 9.61
CA LEU A 134 -11.80 -36.29 9.43
C LEU A 134 -12.32 -36.46 8.00
N MET A 135 -13.59 -36.86 7.85
CA MET A 135 -14.20 -37.05 6.53
C MET A 135 -14.45 -35.69 5.88
N ILE A 136 -14.23 -35.55 4.56
CA ILE A 136 -14.45 -34.27 3.84
C ILE A 136 -15.92 -33.83 3.93
N GLU A 137 -16.86 -34.77 3.81
CA GLU A 137 -18.31 -34.58 4.02
C GLU A 137 -18.69 -33.93 5.38
N GLN A 138 -17.82 -34.02 6.39
CA GLN A 138 -18.09 -33.47 7.72
C GLN A 138 -17.59 -32.03 7.88
N ILE A 139 -16.78 -31.52 6.93
CA ILE A 139 -16.25 -30.15 6.98
C ILE A 139 -17.33 -29.16 6.56
N LYS A 140 -17.56 -28.14 7.39
CA LYS A 140 -18.55 -27.08 7.17
C LYS A 140 -17.91 -25.82 6.58
N GLU A 141 -16.76 -25.41 7.12
CA GLU A 141 -16.08 -24.15 6.83
C GLU A 141 -14.57 -24.30 7.10
N ILE A 142 -13.71 -23.53 6.41
CA ILE A 142 -12.29 -23.38 6.75
C ILE A 142 -11.97 -21.89 6.91
N ARG A 143 -11.34 -21.53 8.03
CA ARG A 143 -10.94 -20.13 8.35
C ARG A 143 -9.43 -20.00 8.38
N THR A 144 -8.88 -19.03 7.65
CA THR A 144 -7.46 -18.66 7.71
C THR A 144 -7.19 -17.69 8.87
N GLY A 145 -5.92 -17.56 9.29
CA GLY A 145 -5.50 -16.65 10.36
C GLY A 145 -5.97 -17.08 11.75
N ARG A 146 -5.87 -16.18 12.73
CA ARG A 146 -6.32 -16.45 14.12
C ARG A 146 -7.84 -16.36 14.32
N ASN A 147 -8.63 -16.40 13.24
CA ASN A 147 -10.07 -16.12 13.19
C ASN A 147 -10.99 -17.14 13.89
N CYS A 148 -10.45 -18.27 14.38
CA CYS A 148 -11.17 -19.25 15.19
C CYS A 148 -11.22 -18.83 16.68
N GLU A 149 -12.34 -19.07 17.36
CA GLU A 149 -12.56 -18.70 18.78
C GLU A 149 -11.48 -19.26 19.73
N SER A 150 -10.98 -20.46 19.42
CA SER A 150 -9.89 -21.15 20.12
C SER A 150 -8.49 -20.55 19.88
N LEU A 151 -8.35 -19.60 18.95
CA LEU A 151 -7.10 -18.98 18.52
C LEU A 151 -7.03 -17.47 18.85
N ARG A 152 -8.11 -16.71 18.64
CA ARG A 152 -8.17 -15.24 18.89
C ARG A 152 -7.59 -14.82 20.26
N ASN A 153 -7.85 -15.63 21.29
CA ASN A 153 -7.46 -15.34 22.67
C ASN A 153 -6.13 -15.98 23.11
N LYS A 154 -5.38 -16.65 22.23
CA LYS A 154 -4.05 -17.19 22.53
C LYS A 154 -2.97 -16.20 22.16
N ASP A 155 -2.04 -15.97 23.08
CA ASP A 155 -0.85 -15.17 22.81
C ASP A 155 0.19 -16.03 22.07
N PHE A 156 0.34 -15.78 20.77
CA PHE A 156 1.40 -16.34 19.94
C PHE A 156 2.63 -15.42 19.95
N PRO A 157 3.87 -15.95 19.87
CA PRO A 157 5.06 -15.14 19.65
C PRO A 157 4.95 -14.31 18.36
N ALA A 158 5.48 -13.09 18.36
CA ALA A 158 5.35 -12.15 17.24
C ALA A 158 5.90 -12.67 15.89
N HIS A 159 6.79 -13.67 15.89
CA HIS A 159 7.32 -14.30 14.69
C HIS A 159 6.36 -15.29 13.99
N TYR A 160 5.20 -15.63 14.59
CA TYR A 160 4.20 -16.48 13.94
C TYR A 160 3.35 -15.68 12.96
N ASN A 161 3.78 -15.66 11.68
CA ASN A 161 2.95 -15.19 10.56
C ASN A 161 1.58 -15.91 10.59
N GLU A 162 0.50 -15.13 10.64
CA GLU A 162 -0.87 -15.64 10.74
C GLU A 162 -1.33 -16.41 9.50
N GLU A 163 -0.74 -16.14 8.33
CA GLU A 163 -1.10 -16.79 7.06
C GLU A 163 -0.75 -18.28 7.03
N ARG A 164 0.14 -18.73 7.95
CA ARG A 164 0.41 -20.16 8.18
C ARG A 164 -0.71 -20.86 8.97
N ILE A 165 -1.61 -20.11 9.59
CA ILE A 165 -2.62 -20.62 10.53
C ILE A 165 -3.95 -20.81 9.80
N PHE A 166 -4.60 -21.96 10.01
CA PHE A 166 -5.97 -22.17 9.58
C PHE A 166 -6.71 -23.15 10.51
N SER A 167 -8.03 -22.99 10.61
CA SER A 167 -8.91 -23.87 11.38
C SER A 167 -9.96 -24.48 10.47
N ILE A 168 -10.04 -25.82 10.48
CA ILE A 168 -11.09 -26.58 9.81
C ILE A 168 -12.25 -26.72 10.80
N LEU A 169 -13.43 -26.22 10.46
CA LEU A 169 -14.65 -26.34 11.27
C LEU A 169 -15.50 -27.50 10.74
N TYR A 170 -15.85 -28.45 11.61
CA TYR A 170 -16.47 -29.70 11.21
C TYR A 170 -17.56 -30.20 12.18
N GLY A 171 -18.42 -31.09 11.67
CA GLY A 171 -19.56 -31.63 12.40
C GLY A 171 -20.66 -30.58 12.64
N ASP A 172 -21.80 -31.03 13.16
CA ASP A 172 -22.97 -30.16 13.31
C ASP A 172 -22.86 -29.18 14.50
N SER A 173 -21.96 -29.48 15.44
CA SER A 173 -21.58 -28.59 16.55
C SER A 173 -20.49 -27.56 16.19
N TYR A 174 -19.97 -27.55 14.96
CA TYR A 174 -18.84 -26.72 14.52
C TYR A 174 -17.60 -26.88 15.43
N GLU A 175 -17.17 -28.11 15.65
CA GLU A 175 -15.89 -28.39 16.32
C GLU A 175 -14.72 -27.85 15.48
N SER A 176 -13.68 -27.30 16.12
CA SER A 176 -12.50 -26.78 15.42
C SER A 176 -11.30 -27.74 15.47
N LEU A 177 -10.67 -27.91 14.32
CA LEU A 177 -9.36 -28.52 14.17
C LEU A 177 -8.37 -27.41 13.77
N ASP A 178 -7.59 -26.93 14.75
CA ASP A 178 -6.72 -25.75 14.60
C ASP A 178 -5.28 -26.15 14.20
N LEU A 179 -4.85 -25.66 13.04
CA LEU A 179 -3.66 -26.13 12.31
C LEU A 179 -2.70 -24.97 12.03
N ILE A 180 -1.39 -25.26 12.02
CA ILE A 180 -0.33 -24.30 11.71
C ILE A 180 0.65 -24.97 10.73
N ALA A 181 0.58 -24.55 9.48
CA ALA A 181 1.46 -25.01 8.40
C ALA A 181 2.93 -24.61 8.66
N HIS A 182 3.85 -25.28 7.96
CA HIS A 182 5.26 -24.89 7.95
C HIS A 182 5.44 -23.51 7.32
N SER A 183 4.68 -23.21 6.25
CA SER A 183 4.76 -21.96 5.49
C SER A 183 3.38 -21.47 4.98
N PRO A 184 3.23 -20.20 4.55
CA PRO A 184 1.95 -19.68 4.06
C PRO A 184 1.44 -20.41 2.82
N GLU A 185 2.35 -20.86 1.95
CA GLU A 185 2.04 -21.59 0.72
C GLU A 185 1.48 -22.99 1.04
N GLU A 186 2.04 -23.71 2.03
CA GLU A 186 1.47 -24.99 2.50
C GLU A 186 0.05 -24.78 3.07
N ALA A 187 -0.18 -23.72 3.85
CA ALA A 187 -1.53 -23.39 4.34
C ALA A 187 -2.49 -23.07 3.17
N SER A 188 -2.06 -22.28 2.20
CA SER A 188 -2.85 -21.92 1.00
C SER A 188 -3.23 -23.16 0.16
N ILE A 189 -2.29 -24.09 -0.03
CA ILE A 189 -2.51 -25.36 -0.73
C ILE A 189 -3.57 -26.20 0.00
N TRP A 190 -3.45 -26.37 1.33
CA TRP A 190 -4.44 -27.12 2.12
C TRP A 190 -5.82 -26.47 2.10
N VAL A 191 -5.90 -25.15 2.33
CA VAL A 191 -7.17 -24.40 2.34
C VAL A 191 -7.86 -24.48 0.97
N THR A 192 -7.12 -24.25 -0.13
CA THR A 192 -7.65 -24.34 -1.49
C THR A 192 -8.10 -25.76 -1.82
N GLY A 193 -7.23 -26.76 -1.62
CA GLY A 193 -7.53 -28.15 -1.98
C GLY A 193 -8.74 -28.69 -1.23
N LEU A 194 -8.86 -28.38 0.06
CA LEU A 194 -10.02 -28.78 0.84
C LEU A 194 -11.29 -28.03 0.43
N ASN A 195 -11.24 -26.72 0.17
CA ASN A 195 -12.40 -25.97 -0.33
C ASN A 195 -12.89 -26.50 -1.69
N ALA A 196 -11.97 -26.89 -2.60
CA ALA A 196 -12.33 -27.52 -3.87
C ALA A 196 -13.05 -28.87 -3.67
N LEU A 197 -12.59 -29.70 -2.73
CA LEU A 197 -13.23 -30.98 -2.40
C LEU A 197 -14.59 -30.80 -1.69
N ILE A 198 -14.73 -29.76 -0.86
CA ILE A 198 -15.99 -29.36 -0.22
C ILE A 198 -16.99 -28.82 -1.28
N GLY A 199 -16.50 -28.20 -2.36
CA GLY A 199 -17.30 -27.84 -3.52
C GLY A 199 -17.75 -29.06 -4.33
N ALA A 200 -16.80 -29.93 -4.71
CA ALA A 200 -17.05 -31.11 -5.52
C ALA A 200 -18.02 -32.11 -4.84
N SER A 201 -17.89 -32.33 -3.53
CA SER A 201 -18.79 -33.20 -2.75
C SER A 201 -20.22 -32.65 -2.58
N LYS A 202 -20.49 -31.41 -3.00
CA LYS A 202 -21.83 -30.79 -3.02
C LYS A 202 -22.46 -30.72 -4.41
N ALA A 203 -21.74 -31.14 -5.46
CA ALA A 203 -22.27 -31.20 -6.83
C ALA A 203 -23.19 -32.41 -7.04
N THR A 204 -24.16 -32.28 -7.95
CA THR A 204 -25.02 -33.40 -8.39
C THR A 204 -24.25 -34.35 -9.32
N PRO A 205 -24.54 -35.67 -9.32
CA PRO A 205 -23.86 -36.64 -10.20
C PRO A 205 -23.85 -36.24 -11.68
N ASP A 206 -24.96 -35.70 -12.17
CA ASP A 206 -25.14 -35.25 -13.56
C ASP A 206 -24.15 -34.14 -13.98
N ALA A 207 -23.58 -33.40 -13.02
CA ALA A 207 -22.57 -32.37 -13.26
C ALA A 207 -21.14 -32.95 -13.37
N VAL A 208 -20.97 -34.27 -13.27
CA VAL A 208 -19.67 -34.97 -13.23
C VAL A 208 -19.31 -35.60 -14.59
N GLU A 209 -20.24 -35.68 -15.54
CA GLU A 209 -20.03 -36.32 -16.86
C GLU A 209 -19.68 -35.32 -17.98
N ASP A 210 -20.26 -34.12 -18.00
CA ASP A 210 -19.91 -33.04 -18.95
C ASP A 210 -18.60 -32.32 -18.54
N ARG A 211 -17.46 -32.99 -18.71
CA ARG A 211 -16.15 -32.55 -18.18
C ARG A 211 -15.32 -31.58 -19.04
N GLN A 212 -15.83 -31.09 -20.17
CA GLN A 212 -15.11 -30.02 -20.89
C GLN A 212 -15.41 -28.68 -20.22
N THR A 213 -14.39 -28.07 -19.63
CA THR A 213 -14.50 -26.72 -19.06
C THR A 213 -14.73 -25.70 -20.16
N LEU A 214 -15.45 -24.61 -19.88
CA LEU A 214 -15.69 -23.53 -20.86
C LEU A 214 -14.38 -22.97 -21.43
N ARG A 215 -13.31 -22.99 -20.62
CA ARG A 215 -11.94 -22.62 -21.01
C ARG A 215 -11.39 -23.55 -22.10
N GLU A 216 -11.56 -24.85 -21.97
CA GLU A 216 -11.11 -25.84 -22.97
C GLU A 216 -11.90 -25.74 -24.27
N MET A 217 -13.23 -25.55 -24.18
CA MET A 217 -14.09 -25.33 -25.35
C MET A 217 -13.62 -24.10 -26.14
N TRP A 218 -13.37 -22.99 -25.46
CA TRP A 218 -12.83 -21.77 -26.08
C TRP A 218 -11.44 -21.98 -26.68
N LEU A 219 -10.49 -22.58 -25.94
CA LEU A 219 -9.13 -22.83 -26.44
C LEU A 219 -9.13 -23.76 -27.67
N LYS A 220 -9.98 -24.78 -27.68
CA LYS A 220 -10.20 -25.65 -28.84
C LYS A 220 -10.75 -24.88 -30.04
N GLU A 221 -11.74 -24.03 -29.84
CA GLU A 221 -12.30 -23.19 -30.91
C GLU A 221 -11.25 -22.22 -31.49
N MET A 222 -10.37 -21.66 -30.64
CA MET A 222 -9.22 -20.86 -31.06
C MET A 222 -8.18 -21.67 -31.86
N PHE A 223 -7.89 -22.90 -31.43
CA PHE A 223 -7.01 -23.81 -32.15
C PHE A 223 -7.56 -24.17 -33.53
N GLU A 224 -8.84 -24.56 -33.62
CA GLU A 224 -9.50 -24.89 -34.88
C GLU A 224 -9.54 -23.69 -35.84
N LYS A 225 -9.73 -22.48 -35.33
CA LYS A 225 -9.63 -21.24 -36.12
C LYS A 225 -8.23 -20.98 -36.68
N ALA A 226 -7.16 -21.39 -35.98
CA ALA A 226 -5.79 -21.30 -36.48
C ALA A 226 -5.43 -22.45 -37.45
N SER A 227 -5.85 -23.68 -37.13
CA SER A 227 -5.55 -24.88 -37.93
C SER A 227 -6.29 -24.89 -39.28
N LYS A 228 -7.38 -24.13 -39.45
CA LYS A 228 -8.06 -23.95 -40.76
C LYS A 228 -7.16 -23.43 -41.89
N ASN A 229 -6.01 -22.82 -41.60
CA ASN A 229 -5.01 -22.42 -42.60
C ASN A 229 -4.00 -23.52 -42.95
N ASN A 230 -3.89 -24.58 -42.13
CA ASN A 230 -2.95 -25.70 -42.29
C ASN A 230 -3.73 -27.01 -42.42
N SER A 231 -3.94 -27.49 -43.65
CA SER A 231 -4.72 -28.70 -43.95
C SER A 231 -4.08 -29.97 -43.38
N GLY A 232 -4.43 -30.31 -42.13
CA GLY A 232 -3.94 -31.52 -41.45
C GLY A 232 -4.42 -31.75 -40.01
N GLY A 233 -5.09 -30.78 -39.36
CA GLY A 233 -5.56 -30.92 -37.97
C GLY A 233 -4.50 -30.62 -36.89
N PHE A 234 -3.32 -30.17 -37.31
CA PHE A 234 -2.22 -29.71 -36.46
C PHE A 234 -1.93 -28.24 -36.73
N ILE A 235 -1.14 -27.61 -35.86
CA ILE A 235 -0.45 -26.34 -36.13
C ILE A 235 1.07 -26.51 -36.00
N ASP A 236 1.83 -25.68 -36.69
CA ASP A 236 3.28 -25.60 -36.53
C ASP A 236 3.68 -24.72 -35.33
N GLN A 237 4.93 -24.85 -34.86
CA GLN A 237 5.46 -24.03 -33.75
C GLN A 237 5.29 -22.52 -33.95
N THR A 238 5.44 -21.99 -35.17
CA THR A 238 5.36 -20.53 -35.41
C THR A 238 3.91 -20.04 -35.32
N THR A 239 2.97 -20.81 -35.88
CA THR A 239 1.53 -20.58 -35.72
C THR A 239 1.10 -20.72 -34.26
N CYS A 240 1.65 -21.68 -33.52
CA CYS A 240 1.41 -21.84 -32.09
C CYS A 240 1.91 -20.64 -31.26
N ILE A 241 3.15 -20.18 -31.49
CA ILE A 241 3.70 -18.97 -30.83
C ILE A 241 2.81 -17.75 -31.11
N LYS A 242 2.40 -17.56 -32.37
CA LYS A 242 1.49 -16.46 -32.77
C LYS A 242 0.11 -16.58 -32.11
N LEU A 243 -0.42 -17.79 -31.98
CA LEU A 243 -1.71 -18.03 -31.33
C LEU A 243 -1.63 -17.74 -29.83
N ILE A 244 -0.64 -18.31 -29.12
CA ILE A 244 -0.43 -18.09 -27.69
C ILE A 244 -0.28 -16.58 -27.40
N LYS A 245 0.61 -15.88 -28.14
CA LYS A 245 0.80 -14.42 -27.99
C LYS A 245 -0.42 -13.56 -28.37
N ARG A 246 -1.39 -14.11 -29.10
CA ARG A 246 -2.68 -13.46 -29.41
C ARG A 246 -3.74 -13.73 -28.33
N LEU A 247 -3.70 -14.88 -27.67
CA LEU A 247 -4.63 -15.20 -26.57
C LEU A 247 -4.20 -14.54 -25.26
N ASP A 248 -2.89 -14.48 -25.00
CA ASP A 248 -2.29 -13.64 -23.96
C ASP A 248 -0.94 -13.07 -24.42
N SER A 249 -0.88 -11.73 -24.48
CA SER A 249 0.32 -10.98 -24.83
C SER A 249 1.41 -11.03 -23.76
N HIS A 250 1.07 -11.30 -22.50
CA HIS A 250 1.99 -11.19 -21.36
C HIS A 250 2.89 -12.44 -21.19
N VAL A 251 2.44 -13.63 -21.65
CA VAL A 251 3.25 -14.86 -21.59
C VAL A 251 4.61 -14.65 -22.28
N ALA A 252 5.70 -14.76 -21.53
CA ALA A 252 7.04 -14.47 -22.04
C ALA A 252 7.42 -15.38 -23.23
N LEU A 253 7.88 -14.79 -24.35
CA LEU A 253 8.20 -15.53 -25.59
C LEU A 253 9.25 -16.64 -25.37
N VAL A 254 10.19 -16.42 -24.43
CA VAL A 254 11.18 -17.42 -24.03
C VAL A 254 10.51 -18.65 -23.40
N ARG A 255 9.54 -18.46 -22.50
CA ARG A 255 8.79 -19.56 -21.87
C ARG A 255 7.95 -20.34 -22.89
N VAL A 256 7.35 -19.67 -23.87
CA VAL A 256 6.63 -20.36 -24.97
C VAL A 256 7.58 -21.25 -25.77
N ARG A 257 8.75 -20.74 -26.16
CA ARG A 257 9.77 -21.51 -26.90
C ARG A 257 10.32 -22.69 -26.08
N GLN A 258 10.58 -22.48 -24.80
CA GLN A 258 11.03 -23.52 -23.87
C GLN A 258 9.98 -24.63 -23.76
N LYS A 259 8.70 -24.28 -23.52
CA LYS A 259 7.62 -25.27 -23.38
C LYS A 259 7.39 -26.05 -24.68
N LEU A 260 7.48 -25.41 -25.85
CA LEU A 260 7.46 -26.10 -27.14
C LEU A 260 8.59 -27.12 -27.28
N GLN A 261 9.81 -26.76 -26.84
CA GLN A 261 10.95 -27.68 -26.83
C GLN A 261 10.75 -28.84 -25.84
N GLU A 262 10.16 -28.60 -24.66
CA GLU A 262 9.77 -29.66 -23.71
C GLU A 262 8.83 -30.69 -24.35
N TYR A 263 7.81 -30.26 -25.11
CA TYR A 263 6.90 -31.16 -25.83
C TYR A 263 7.56 -31.90 -27.00
N ASP A 264 8.41 -31.24 -27.80
CA ASP A 264 9.07 -31.88 -28.95
C ASP A 264 10.17 -32.89 -28.56
N MET A 265 10.74 -32.77 -27.35
CA MET A 265 11.72 -33.74 -26.83
C MET A 265 11.15 -35.16 -26.68
N GLY A 266 9.83 -35.30 -26.51
CA GLY A 266 9.15 -36.60 -26.45
C GLY A 266 8.76 -37.20 -27.81
N LYS A 267 8.92 -36.47 -28.91
CA LYS A 267 8.38 -36.85 -30.23
C LYS A 267 9.40 -37.53 -31.14
N THR A 268 8.93 -38.52 -31.89
CA THR A 268 9.65 -39.14 -33.01
C THR A 268 9.73 -38.16 -34.20
N ASP A 269 10.75 -38.29 -35.04
CA ASP A 269 11.09 -37.28 -36.06
C ASP A 269 9.97 -36.94 -37.05
N GLY A 270 9.05 -37.87 -37.34
CA GLY A 270 7.89 -37.60 -38.21
C GLY A 270 6.81 -36.70 -37.59
N CYS A 271 6.83 -36.50 -36.27
CA CYS A 271 5.83 -35.74 -35.51
C CYS A 271 6.37 -34.44 -34.88
N ARG A 272 7.70 -34.24 -34.88
CA ARG A 272 8.32 -33.03 -34.33
C ARG A 272 7.83 -31.75 -35.02
N GLY A 273 7.66 -30.69 -34.24
CA GLY A 273 7.19 -29.38 -34.68
C GLY A 273 5.70 -29.31 -35.06
N ARG A 274 4.96 -30.42 -34.98
CA ARG A 274 3.50 -30.48 -35.13
C ARG A 274 2.84 -30.52 -33.76
N ILE A 275 1.82 -29.70 -33.56
CA ILE A 275 1.11 -29.55 -32.30
C ILE A 275 -0.37 -29.81 -32.55
N ASP A 276 -0.96 -30.74 -31.80
CA ASP A 276 -2.40 -31.01 -31.86
C ASP A 276 -3.23 -30.13 -30.90
N SER A 277 -4.56 -30.27 -30.97
CA SER A 277 -5.47 -29.45 -30.17
C SER A 277 -5.36 -29.69 -28.67
N GLN A 278 -5.03 -30.89 -28.21
CA GLN A 278 -4.91 -31.21 -26.79
C GLN A 278 -3.55 -30.72 -26.27
N GLU A 279 -2.47 -30.98 -27.02
CA GLU A 279 -1.14 -30.46 -26.72
C GLU A 279 -1.13 -28.93 -26.61
N PHE A 280 -1.85 -28.24 -27.51
CA PHE A 280 -2.02 -26.79 -27.43
C PHE A 280 -2.78 -26.34 -26.18
N ILE A 281 -3.89 -27.00 -25.84
CA ILE A 281 -4.72 -26.67 -24.67
C ILE A 281 -3.91 -26.81 -23.38
N ASP A 282 -3.21 -27.93 -23.21
CA ASP A 282 -2.47 -28.20 -21.98
C ASP A 282 -1.21 -27.34 -21.87
N MET A 283 -0.50 -27.12 -22.99
CA MET A 283 0.59 -26.15 -23.05
C MET A 283 0.13 -24.73 -22.69
N PHE A 284 -1.02 -24.27 -23.22
CA PHE A 284 -1.55 -22.95 -22.89
C PHE A 284 -1.94 -22.85 -21.42
N LYS A 285 -2.63 -23.85 -20.86
CA LYS A 285 -2.94 -23.93 -19.42
C LYS A 285 -1.66 -23.82 -18.57
N GLU A 286 -0.61 -24.58 -18.89
CA GLU A 286 0.65 -24.58 -18.12
C GLU A 286 1.42 -23.26 -18.13
N ILE A 287 1.33 -22.47 -19.21
CA ILE A 287 2.12 -21.23 -19.36
C ILE A 287 1.35 -19.94 -19.04
N ALA A 288 0.01 -19.96 -19.14
CA ALA A 288 -0.84 -18.79 -18.88
C ALA A 288 -1.54 -18.82 -17.51
N THR A 289 -1.67 -19.98 -16.87
CA THR A 289 -2.33 -20.07 -15.55
C THR A 289 -1.36 -19.69 -14.43
N ARG A 290 -1.37 -18.41 -14.03
CA ARG A 290 -0.65 -17.91 -12.85
C ARG A 290 -1.20 -18.53 -11.55
N PRO A 291 -0.43 -19.34 -10.81
CA PRO A 291 -0.94 -20.08 -9.64
C PRO A 291 -1.54 -19.16 -8.56
N GLU A 292 -0.92 -18.03 -8.30
CA GLU A 292 -1.36 -17.05 -7.30
C GLU A 292 -2.71 -16.41 -7.66
N ILE A 293 -2.96 -16.17 -8.96
CA ILE A 293 -4.25 -15.67 -9.45
C ILE A 293 -5.30 -16.79 -9.46
N TYR A 294 -4.91 -18.02 -9.77
CA TYR A 294 -5.80 -19.17 -9.69
C TYR A 294 -6.28 -19.42 -8.25
N PHE A 295 -5.37 -19.44 -7.27
CA PHE A 295 -5.72 -19.54 -5.85
C PHE A 295 -6.61 -18.37 -5.39
N LEU A 296 -6.38 -17.16 -5.88
CA LEU A 296 -7.27 -16.02 -5.64
C LEU A 296 -8.67 -16.24 -6.22
N LEU A 297 -8.79 -16.76 -7.44
CA LEU A 297 -10.09 -17.06 -8.06
C LEU A 297 -10.85 -18.12 -7.24
N ILE A 298 -10.20 -19.25 -6.89
CA ILE A 298 -10.82 -20.30 -6.08
C ILE A 298 -11.29 -19.75 -4.72
N ARG A 299 -10.51 -18.87 -4.08
CA ARG A 299 -10.83 -18.24 -2.78
C ARG A 299 -12.14 -17.42 -2.81
N TYR A 300 -12.55 -16.91 -3.97
CA TYR A 300 -13.76 -16.10 -4.12
C TYR A 300 -14.94 -16.87 -4.73
N ALA A 301 -14.70 -17.84 -5.61
CA ALA A 301 -15.73 -18.63 -6.29
C ALA A 301 -16.06 -20.00 -5.66
N ASN A 302 -15.10 -20.64 -4.99
CA ASN A 302 -15.09 -22.09 -4.72
C ASN A 302 -15.29 -22.97 -5.97
N LYS A 303 -14.94 -22.44 -7.16
CA LYS A 303 -15.07 -23.04 -8.49
C LYS A 303 -13.98 -22.48 -9.42
N ASP A 304 -13.84 -23.03 -10.62
CA ASP A 304 -12.93 -22.60 -11.69
C ASP A 304 -13.36 -21.31 -12.43
N TYR A 305 -14.53 -20.75 -12.11
CA TYR A 305 -15.05 -19.47 -12.61
C TYR A 305 -15.72 -18.65 -11.50
N LEU A 306 -15.63 -17.33 -11.58
CA LEU A 306 -16.46 -16.42 -10.79
C LEU A 306 -17.82 -16.24 -11.48
N THR A 307 -18.92 -16.27 -10.73
CA THR A 307 -20.21 -15.75 -11.22
C THR A 307 -20.23 -14.21 -11.20
N LEU A 308 -21.24 -13.62 -11.84
CA LEU A 308 -21.58 -12.20 -11.71
C LEU A 308 -21.61 -11.75 -10.24
N GLU A 309 -22.24 -12.54 -9.37
CA GLU A 309 -22.33 -12.23 -7.95
C GLU A 309 -20.97 -12.35 -7.25
N ASP A 310 -20.20 -13.42 -7.51
CA ASP A 310 -18.88 -13.61 -6.90
C ASP A 310 -17.89 -12.50 -7.30
N PHE A 311 -17.95 -12.07 -8.57
CA PHE A 311 -17.10 -11.01 -9.09
C PHE A 311 -17.53 -9.64 -8.56
N HIS A 312 -18.83 -9.33 -8.49
CA HIS A 312 -19.34 -8.10 -7.83
C HIS A 312 -18.86 -8.03 -6.36
N LEU A 313 -18.92 -9.17 -5.66
CA LEU A 313 -18.44 -9.29 -4.27
C LEU A 313 -16.92 -9.19 -4.13
N PHE A 314 -16.14 -9.57 -5.14
CA PHE A 314 -14.69 -9.33 -5.21
C PHE A 314 -14.37 -7.85 -5.45
N LEU A 315 -15.07 -7.19 -6.36
CA LEU A 315 -14.85 -5.78 -6.70
C LEU A 315 -15.16 -4.84 -5.53
N GLU A 316 -16.35 -4.98 -4.93
CA GLU A 316 -16.72 -4.13 -3.78
C GLU A 316 -16.08 -4.57 -2.47
N GLY A 317 -15.88 -5.89 -2.29
CA GLY A 317 -15.31 -6.42 -1.06
C GLY A 317 -13.81 -6.23 -0.97
N GLU A 318 -13.07 -6.68 -1.99
CA GLU A 318 -11.62 -6.81 -1.93
C GLU A 318 -10.89 -5.68 -2.65
N GLN A 319 -11.39 -5.21 -3.82
CA GLN A 319 -10.81 -4.06 -4.53
C GLN A 319 -11.27 -2.70 -3.99
N GLY A 320 -12.18 -2.69 -3.01
CA GLY A 320 -12.65 -1.47 -2.35
C GLY A 320 -13.58 -0.58 -3.20
N MET A 321 -14.07 -1.07 -4.35
CA MET A 321 -14.91 -0.28 -5.25
C MET A 321 -16.27 0.02 -4.63
N ALA A 322 -16.64 1.30 -4.49
CA ALA A 322 -17.90 1.72 -3.87
C ALA A 322 -19.01 1.92 -4.92
N GLY A 323 -20.26 1.61 -4.55
CA GLY A 323 -21.45 1.94 -5.34
C GLY A 323 -21.53 1.29 -6.72
N LEU A 324 -21.02 0.07 -6.88
CA LEU A 324 -20.86 -0.55 -8.20
C LEU A 324 -22.20 -1.16 -8.68
N THR A 325 -22.77 -0.59 -9.74
CA THR A 325 -24.00 -1.12 -10.37
C THR A 325 -23.76 -2.49 -11.01
N THR A 326 -24.75 -3.37 -10.99
CA THR A 326 -24.67 -4.71 -11.62
C THR A 326 -24.37 -4.63 -13.12
N GLU A 327 -24.89 -3.60 -13.80
CA GLU A 327 -24.62 -3.26 -15.20
C GLU A 327 -23.12 -3.07 -15.43
N LYS A 328 -22.45 -2.32 -14.55
CA LYS A 328 -20.99 -2.09 -14.64
C LYS A 328 -20.18 -3.37 -14.45
N VAL A 329 -20.61 -4.27 -13.57
CA VAL A 329 -19.98 -5.59 -13.42
C VAL A 329 -20.13 -6.43 -14.70
N ILE A 330 -21.29 -6.35 -15.36
CA ILE A 330 -21.52 -7.00 -16.66
C ILE A 330 -20.61 -6.40 -17.74
N GLU A 331 -20.51 -5.08 -17.85
CA GLU A 331 -19.59 -4.41 -18.78
C GLU A 331 -18.13 -4.88 -18.57
N THR A 332 -17.68 -4.98 -17.32
CA THR A 332 -16.33 -5.46 -16.99
C THR A 332 -16.13 -6.93 -17.40
N ILE A 333 -17.12 -7.81 -17.19
CA ILE A 333 -17.07 -9.20 -17.70
C ILE A 333 -17.02 -9.22 -19.23
N GLU A 334 -17.90 -8.47 -19.91
CA GLU A 334 -17.96 -8.41 -21.36
C GLU A 334 -16.68 -7.84 -22.01
N LYS A 335 -15.98 -6.95 -21.30
CA LYS A 335 -14.71 -6.33 -21.71
C LYS A 335 -13.50 -7.26 -21.62
N TYR A 336 -13.37 -8.04 -20.54
CA TYR A 336 -12.14 -8.81 -20.26
C TYR A 336 -12.22 -10.31 -20.56
N GLU A 337 -13.39 -10.95 -20.37
CA GLU A 337 -13.55 -12.40 -20.53
C GLU A 337 -13.44 -12.82 -22.00
N PRO A 338 -12.44 -13.61 -22.41
CA PRO A 338 -12.33 -14.06 -23.79
C PRO A 338 -13.52 -14.93 -24.27
N ALA A 339 -13.95 -15.91 -23.46
CA ALA A 339 -14.87 -16.95 -23.92
C ALA A 339 -16.28 -16.40 -24.17
N PRO A 340 -16.84 -16.50 -25.40
CA PRO A 340 -18.18 -16.02 -25.71
C PRO A 340 -19.27 -16.66 -24.84
N GLU A 341 -19.12 -17.95 -24.54
CA GLU A 341 -20.03 -18.74 -23.72
C GLU A 341 -20.02 -18.29 -22.26
N ALA A 342 -18.84 -17.99 -21.71
CA ALA A 342 -18.71 -17.47 -20.34
C ALA A 342 -19.32 -16.06 -20.22
N ARG A 343 -19.08 -15.16 -21.20
CA ARG A 343 -19.74 -13.85 -21.27
C ARG A 343 -21.27 -13.98 -21.34
N LYS A 344 -21.79 -14.85 -22.21
CA LYS A 344 -23.24 -15.15 -22.31
C LYS A 344 -23.83 -15.64 -20.98
N ASN A 345 -23.07 -16.41 -20.22
CA ASN A 345 -23.45 -16.91 -18.90
C ASN A 345 -23.20 -15.90 -17.75
N ARG A 346 -22.61 -14.73 -18.03
CA ARG A 346 -22.12 -13.75 -17.05
C ARG A 346 -21.15 -14.35 -16.03
N GLN A 347 -20.18 -15.10 -16.53
CA GLN A 347 -19.09 -15.74 -15.79
C GLN A 347 -17.75 -15.11 -16.18
N MET A 348 -16.82 -15.00 -15.22
CA MET A 348 -15.42 -14.63 -15.47
C MET A 348 -14.54 -15.86 -15.20
N LEU A 349 -13.83 -16.32 -16.23
CA LEU A 349 -12.86 -17.42 -16.14
C LEU A 349 -11.50 -16.90 -15.68
N ILE A 350 -10.55 -17.81 -15.41
CA ILE A 350 -9.19 -17.44 -14.98
C ILE A 350 -8.45 -16.54 -15.97
N ASP A 351 -8.67 -16.68 -17.29
CA ASP A 351 -8.03 -15.83 -18.31
C ASP A 351 -8.62 -14.41 -18.30
N GLY A 352 -9.96 -14.29 -18.22
CA GLY A 352 -10.64 -13.00 -18.07
C GLY A 352 -10.29 -12.29 -16.77
N PHE A 353 -10.23 -13.03 -15.66
CA PHE A 353 -9.85 -12.50 -14.35
C PHE A 353 -8.39 -12.04 -14.30
N THR A 354 -7.48 -12.80 -14.93
CA THR A 354 -6.07 -12.38 -15.08
C THR A 354 -5.95 -11.09 -15.90
N ARG A 355 -6.69 -10.98 -17.02
CA ARG A 355 -6.73 -9.75 -17.83
C ARG A 355 -7.31 -8.55 -17.08
N TYR A 356 -8.35 -8.77 -16.27
CA TYR A 356 -8.92 -7.73 -15.41
C TYR A 356 -7.86 -7.22 -14.41
N LEU A 357 -7.20 -8.12 -13.68
CA LEU A 357 -6.16 -7.75 -12.71
C LEU A 357 -4.94 -7.06 -13.35
N MET A 358 -4.60 -7.39 -14.61
CA MET A 358 -3.52 -6.76 -15.38
C MET A 358 -3.95 -5.44 -16.07
N SER A 359 -5.22 -5.03 -15.95
CA SER A 359 -5.75 -3.84 -16.62
C SER A 359 -5.42 -2.54 -15.88
N GLU A 360 -5.53 -1.40 -16.57
CA GLU A 360 -5.40 -0.07 -15.94
C GLU A 360 -6.51 0.25 -14.92
N GLU A 361 -7.61 -0.52 -14.90
CA GLU A 361 -8.65 -0.42 -13.85
C GLU A 361 -8.22 -1.12 -12.55
N CYS A 362 -7.18 -1.97 -12.60
CA CYS A 362 -6.54 -2.63 -11.46
C CYS A 362 -5.11 -2.14 -11.19
N ASP A 363 -4.75 -0.96 -11.73
CA ASP A 363 -3.54 -0.24 -11.36
C ASP A 363 -3.53 0.02 -9.84
N LEU A 364 -2.34 0.05 -9.24
CA LEU A 364 -2.12 0.46 -7.86
C LEU A 364 -2.27 1.98 -7.70
N PHE A 365 -1.92 2.75 -8.73
CA PHE A 365 -2.11 4.20 -8.76
C PHE A 365 -3.56 4.55 -9.10
N ASP A 366 -4.24 5.31 -8.23
CA ASP A 366 -5.63 5.70 -8.42
C ASP A 366 -5.86 6.51 -9.71
N PRO A 367 -6.67 6.03 -10.67
CA PRO A 367 -7.02 6.78 -11.87
C PRO A 367 -7.65 8.16 -11.59
N ALA A 368 -8.30 8.38 -10.44
CA ALA A 368 -8.83 9.69 -10.07
C ALA A 368 -7.71 10.76 -9.94
N HIS A 369 -6.51 10.34 -9.53
CA HIS A 369 -5.34 11.21 -9.38
C HIS A 369 -4.56 11.40 -10.69
N ARG A 370 -4.95 10.73 -11.78
CA ARG A 370 -4.46 11.00 -13.16
C ARG A 370 -5.08 12.28 -13.76
N THR A 371 -6.08 12.86 -13.10
CA THR A 371 -6.63 14.19 -13.39
C THR A 371 -6.43 15.14 -12.21
N VAL A 372 -6.54 16.45 -12.45
CA VAL A 372 -6.53 17.45 -11.36
C VAL A 372 -7.74 17.19 -10.46
N CYS A 373 -7.48 16.90 -9.19
CA CYS A 373 -8.47 16.42 -8.21
C CYS A 373 -8.45 17.20 -6.88
N GLN A 374 -7.44 18.04 -6.65
CA GLN A 374 -7.32 18.86 -5.44
C GLN A 374 -7.92 20.26 -5.65
N ASP A 375 -8.22 20.96 -4.55
CA ASP A 375 -8.60 22.37 -4.59
C ASP A 375 -7.43 23.21 -5.14
N MET A 376 -7.67 23.93 -6.24
CA MET A 376 -6.71 24.80 -6.94
C MET A 376 -6.94 26.30 -6.68
N GLY A 377 -7.93 26.64 -5.84
CA GLY A 377 -8.31 28.01 -5.47
C GLY A 377 -7.68 28.53 -4.17
N GLN A 378 -6.75 27.79 -3.55
CA GLN A 378 -6.02 28.25 -2.35
C GLN A 378 -4.88 29.22 -2.74
N PRO A 379 -4.37 30.05 -1.81
CA PRO A 379 -3.13 30.82 -2.00
C PRO A 379 -1.94 30.02 -2.53
N LEU A 380 -1.09 30.60 -3.39
CA LEU A 380 0.15 29.98 -3.89
C LEU A 380 1.03 29.41 -2.77
N VAL A 381 1.10 30.08 -1.61
CA VAL A 381 1.87 29.63 -0.44
C VAL A 381 1.38 28.30 0.16
N HIS A 382 0.16 27.85 -0.19
CA HIS A 382 -0.44 26.60 0.25
C HIS A 382 -0.04 25.37 -0.59
N TYR A 383 0.74 25.48 -1.66
CA TYR A 383 1.12 24.36 -2.52
C TYR A 383 2.62 23.99 -2.43
N PHE A 384 2.94 22.71 -2.62
CA PHE A 384 4.25 22.30 -3.13
C PHE A 384 4.28 22.49 -4.66
N VAL A 385 5.40 22.96 -5.19
CA VAL A 385 5.54 23.40 -6.59
C VAL A 385 6.73 22.68 -7.23
N SER A 386 6.49 21.98 -8.34
CA SER A 386 7.54 21.25 -9.07
C SER A 386 8.55 22.25 -9.62
N THR A 387 9.81 22.10 -9.23
CA THR A 387 10.87 23.12 -9.32
C THR A 387 12.19 22.49 -9.76
N SER A 388 12.75 23.00 -10.84
CA SER A 388 14.06 22.61 -11.37
C SER A 388 15.19 23.52 -10.85
N HIS A 389 16.36 22.92 -10.63
CA HIS A 389 17.63 23.61 -10.41
C HIS A 389 18.47 23.60 -11.70
N ASN A 390 19.16 24.71 -12.00
CA ASN A 390 20.02 24.94 -13.17
C ASN A 390 19.50 24.26 -14.46
N THR A 391 18.23 24.55 -14.81
CA THR A 391 17.38 23.82 -15.78
C THR A 391 17.97 23.65 -17.17
N TYR A 392 18.93 24.49 -17.55
CA TYR A 392 19.65 24.41 -18.82
C TYR A 392 20.66 23.25 -18.88
N LEU A 393 21.19 22.74 -17.76
CA LEU A 393 22.22 21.71 -17.74
C LEU A 393 21.67 20.30 -17.98
N LEU A 394 22.33 19.54 -18.86
CA LEU A 394 22.01 18.13 -19.10
C LEU A 394 22.91 17.13 -18.36
N GLU A 395 24.03 17.58 -17.76
CA GLU A 395 25.01 16.72 -17.06
C GLU A 395 25.56 17.42 -15.79
N ASP A 396 26.88 17.42 -15.58
CA ASP A 396 27.58 17.97 -14.41
C ASP A 396 27.61 19.51 -14.38
N GLN A 397 27.84 20.08 -13.19
CA GLN A 397 27.77 21.54 -12.96
C GLN A 397 28.98 22.34 -13.48
N LEU A 398 30.09 21.68 -13.88
CA LEU A 398 31.35 22.33 -14.23
C LEU A 398 31.68 22.27 -15.72
N LYS A 399 31.24 21.23 -16.43
CA LYS A 399 31.55 20.95 -17.84
C LYS A 399 30.34 20.50 -18.67
N GLY A 400 29.24 20.10 -18.02
CA GLY A 400 28.06 19.56 -18.68
C GLY A 400 27.49 20.53 -19.74
N PRO A 401 26.89 20.02 -20.82
CA PRO A 401 26.31 20.87 -21.85
C PRO A 401 25.03 21.55 -21.33
N SER A 402 24.93 22.84 -21.61
CA SER A 402 23.68 23.59 -21.57
C SER A 402 22.89 23.32 -22.85
N SER A 403 21.59 23.01 -22.75
CA SER A 403 20.67 22.95 -23.88
C SER A 403 19.31 23.59 -23.57
N VAL A 404 18.64 24.05 -24.63
CA VAL A 404 17.22 24.44 -24.59
C VAL A 404 16.33 23.24 -24.25
N ASP A 405 16.73 22.02 -24.64
CA ASP A 405 16.01 20.78 -24.38
C ASP A 405 15.77 20.50 -22.89
N GLY A 406 16.63 21.03 -22.01
CA GLY A 406 16.44 20.94 -20.56
C GLY A 406 15.12 21.57 -20.12
N TYR A 407 14.79 22.76 -20.64
CA TYR A 407 13.51 23.43 -20.39
C TYR A 407 12.33 22.66 -20.98
N ILE A 408 12.46 22.17 -22.22
CA ILE A 408 11.41 21.42 -22.91
C ILE A 408 11.07 20.15 -22.11
N ARG A 409 12.09 19.37 -21.72
CA ARG A 409 11.94 18.15 -20.91
C ARG A 409 11.24 18.44 -19.58
N VAL A 410 11.72 19.39 -18.77
CA VAL A 410 11.10 19.59 -17.45
C VAL A 410 9.68 20.13 -17.54
N LEU A 411 9.37 20.99 -18.51
CA LEU A 411 8.01 21.50 -18.73
C LEU A 411 7.05 20.39 -19.18
N ALA A 412 7.52 19.47 -20.05
CA ALA A 412 6.78 18.28 -20.46
C ALA A 412 6.57 17.28 -19.30
N CYS A 413 7.49 17.22 -18.33
CA CYS A 413 7.31 16.50 -17.06
C CYS A 413 6.53 17.31 -15.99
N GLY A 414 5.74 18.30 -16.40
CA GLY A 414 4.88 19.09 -15.50
C GLY A 414 5.60 20.06 -14.56
N CYS A 415 6.91 20.30 -14.70
CA CYS A 415 7.64 21.26 -13.86
C CYS A 415 7.06 22.68 -14.02
N ARG A 416 6.96 23.42 -12.91
CA ARG A 416 6.30 24.75 -12.81
C ARG A 416 7.22 25.86 -12.33
N CYS A 417 8.46 25.57 -11.94
CA CYS A 417 9.46 26.60 -11.66
C CYS A 417 10.81 26.23 -12.30
N VAL A 418 11.29 27.05 -13.24
CA VAL A 418 12.55 26.83 -13.99
C VAL A 418 13.57 27.92 -13.68
N LYS A 419 14.87 27.60 -13.73
CA LYS A 419 15.98 28.52 -13.45
C LYS A 419 16.77 28.85 -14.71
N VAL A 420 16.97 30.15 -14.96
CA VAL A 420 17.65 30.71 -16.12
C VAL A 420 18.75 31.68 -15.64
N ASP A 421 20.01 31.32 -15.87
CA ASP A 421 21.17 32.05 -15.35
C ASP A 421 21.78 32.89 -16.48
N VAL A 422 21.58 34.21 -16.42
CA VAL A 422 21.74 35.10 -17.57
C VAL A 422 22.99 35.97 -17.46
N TRP A 423 23.83 35.90 -18.49
CA TRP A 423 25.14 36.53 -18.58
C TRP A 423 25.27 37.35 -19.87
N ASP A 424 26.21 38.31 -19.89
CA ASP A 424 26.47 39.13 -21.07
C ASP A 424 27.03 38.31 -22.23
N GLY A 425 26.33 38.35 -23.37
CA GLY A 425 26.86 38.00 -24.69
C GLY A 425 27.28 39.24 -25.48
N GLN A 426 27.86 39.01 -26.67
CA GLN A 426 28.36 40.08 -27.54
C GLN A 426 27.21 40.94 -28.11
N GLU A 427 26.12 40.31 -28.56
CA GLU A 427 24.96 40.98 -29.14
C GLU A 427 23.73 40.90 -28.22
N GLU A 428 23.27 39.70 -27.87
CA GLU A 428 22.18 39.46 -26.91
C GLU A 428 22.65 38.60 -25.71
N PRO A 429 21.85 38.47 -24.62
CA PRO A 429 22.25 37.73 -23.43
C PRO A 429 22.38 36.22 -23.67
N LEU A 430 23.23 35.55 -22.89
CA LEU A 430 23.49 34.12 -22.95
C LEU A 430 23.11 33.43 -21.63
N VAL A 431 22.78 32.14 -21.71
CA VAL A 431 22.47 31.29 -20.56
C VAL A 431 23.53 30.20 -20.42
N TYR A 432 24.18 30.13 -19.25
CA TYR A 432 25.17 29.10 -18.87
C TYR A 432 25.53 29.24 -17.37
N HIS A 433 26.26 28.27 -16.81
CA HIS A 433 26.72 28.35 -15.41
C HIS A 433 28.00 29.19 -15.28
N GLY A 434 27.92 30.31 -14.57
CA GLY A 434 29.00 31.30 -14.46
C GLY A 434 30.33 30.74 -13.95
N ASN A 435 31.44 31.21 -14.54
CA ASN A 435 32.81 30.82 -14.17
C ASN A 435 33.15 29.33 -14.35
N THR A 436 32.37 28.59 -15.15
CA THR A 436 32.61 27.16 -15.47
C THR A 436 32.97 26.96 -16.95
N LEU A 437 33.10 25.69 -17.38
CA LEU A 437 33.33 25.28 -18.77
C LEU A 437 32.04 24.82 -19.49
N THR A 438 30.88 24.97 -18.85
CA THR A 438 29.57 24.62 -19.45
C THR A 438 29.32 25.39 -20.76
N SER A 439 28.66 24.75 -21.73
CA SER A 439 28.33 25.40 -23.01
C SER A 439 27.32 26.55 -22.81
N LYS A 440 27.17 27.41 -23.83
CA LYS A 440 26.32 28.61 -23.76
C LYS A 440 25.21 28.55 -24.81
N ILE A 441 23.98 28.87 -24.40
CA ILE A 441 22.81 28.93 -25.29
C ILE A 441 22.22 30.35 -25.32
N PRO A 442 21.59 30.81 -26.41
CA PRO A 442 21.00 32.15 -26.49
C PRO A 442 19.80 32.31 -25.56
N PHE A 443 19.72 33.44 -24.84
CA PHE A 443 18.57 33.72 -23.96
C PHE A 443 17.25 33.79 -24.73
N ARG A 444 17.27 34.25 -25.98
CA ARG A 444 16.10 34.26 -26.88
C ARG A 444 15.49 32.88 -27.08
N GLU A 445 16.33 31.87 -27.33
CA GLU A 445 15.88 30.50 -27.61
C GLU A 445 15.28 29.86 -26.36
N VAL A 446 15.91 30.08 -25.20
CA VAL A 446 15.38 29.64 -23.89
C VAL A 446 14.01 30.26 -23.60
N ILE A 447 13.87 31.58 -23.73
CA ILE A 447 12.57 32.25 -23.46
C ILE A 447 11.53 31.87 -24.53
N HIS A 448 11.92 31.65 -25.79
CA HIS A 448 10.99 31.16 -26.82
C HIS A 448 10.50 29.74 -26.52
N ALA A 449 11.38 28.81 -26.14
CA ALA A 449 10.99 27.46 -25.75
C ALA A 449 10.09 27.47 -24.50
N ILE A 450 10.37 28.30 -23.50
CA ILE A 450 9.48 28.47 -22.35
C ILE A 450 8.12 29.03 -22.79
N ALA A 451 8.07 30.02 -23.70
CA ALA A 451 6.81 30.56 -24.21
C ALA A 451 5.98 29.52 -24.98
N THR A 452 6.63 28.62 -25.73
CA THR A 452 5.99 27.54 -26.47
C THR A 452 5.46 26.44 -25.54
N TYR A 453 6.34 25.85 -24.71
CA TYR A 453 6.06 24.60 -24.00
C TYR A 453 5.52 24.78 -22.56
N ALA A 454 5.39 26.01 -22.04
CA ALA A 454 4.97 26.26 -20.66
C ALA A 454 3.63 25.60 -20.28
N PHE A 455 2.67 25.55 -21.21
CA PHE A 455 1.28 25.16 -20.90
C PHE A 455 0.77 23.91 -21.61
N ASP A 456 1.64 23.19 -22.35
CA ASP A 456 1.27 21.98 -23.08
C ASP A 456 0.84 20.83 -22.16
N PHE A 457 1.54 20.67 -21.03
CA PHE A 457 1.23 19.63 -20.03
C PHE A 457 0.29 20.12 -18.92
N SER A 458 0.45 21.36 -18.47
CA SER A 458 -0.29 21.92 -17.32
C SER A 458 -0.64 23.38 -17.54
N VAL A 459 -1.90 23.73 -17.31
CA VAL A 459 -2.43 25.09 -17.48
C VAL A 459 -2.04 26.05 -16.35
N TYR A 460 -1.50 25.51 -15.25
CA TYR A 460 -1.16 26.26 -14.04
C TYR A 460 0.16 27.05 -14.20
N PRO A 461 0.33 28.17 -13.46
CA PRO A 461 1.38 29.15 -13.70
C PRO A 461 2.80 28.56 -13.70
N VAL A 462 3.69 29.18 -14.49
CA VAL A 462 5.11 28.85 -14.53
C VAL A 462 5.92 30.01 -13.94
N VAL A 463 6.77 29.72 -12.95
CA VAL A 463 7.73 30.67 -12.39
C VAL A 463 9.04 30.55 -13.16
N VAL A 464 9.52 31.67 -13.72
CA VAL A 464 10.86 31.76 -14.33
C VAL A 464 11.76 32.51 -13.35
N HIS A 465 12.71 31.79 -12.75
CA HIS A 465 13.73 32.36 -11.89
C HIS A 465 14.90 32.87 -12.73
N LEU A 466 15.04 34.20 -12.80
CA LEU A 466 16.11 34.88 -13.51
C LEU A 466 17.27 35.18 -12.54
N GLU A 467 18.36 34.42 -12.61
CA GLU A 467 19.60 34.81 -11.93
C GLU A 467 20.41 35.72 -12.88
N ASN A 468 20.28 37.03 -12.67
CA ASN A 468 20.77 38.08 -13.56
C ASN A 468 22.19 38.55 -13.18
N HIS A 469 23.15 38.32 -14.06
CA HIS A 469 24.53 38.83 -13.98
C HIS A 469 24.86 39.79 -15.14
N CYS A 470 23.86 40.22 -15.92
CA CYS A 470 24.05 41.08 -17.08
C CYS A 470 24.37 42.54 -16.74
N SER A 471 25.10 43.21 -17.63
CA SER A 471 25.20 44.68 -17.63
C SER A 471 23.85 45.33 -17.98
N VAL A 472 23.63 46.58 -17.57
CA VAL A 472 22.38 47.31 -17.82
C VAL A 472 22.02 47.36 -19.32
N LYS A 473 23.00 47.43 -20.23
CA LYS A 473 22.77 47.35 -21.67
C LYS A 473 22.06 46.05 -22.05
N GLN A 474 22.57 44.91 -21.56
CA GLN A 474 21.97 43.60 -21.83
C GLN A 474 20.69 43.35 -21.02
N GLN A 475 20.54 43.90 -19.82
CA GLN A 475 19.25 43.87 -19.10
C GLN A 475 18.13 44.57 -19.89
N LYS A 476 18.45 45.69 -20.58
CA LYS A 476 17.50 46.36 -21.50
C LYS A 476 17.28 45.60 -22.82
N VAL A 477 18.11 44.60 -23.18
CA VAL A 477 17.79 43.61 -24.21
C VAL A 477 16.87 42.53 -23.64
N MET A 478 17.25 41.95 -22.50
CA MET A 478 16.52 40.91 -21.75
C MET A 478 15.06 41.31 -21.50
N ALA A 479 14.80 42.51 -20.97
CA ALA A 479 13.47 43.03 -20.69
C ALA A 479 12.60 43.24 -21.95
N ARG A 480 13.23 43.52 -23.11
CA ARG A 480 12.51 43.57 -24.40
C ARG A 480 12.17 42.17 -24.90
N LEU A 481 13.12 41.23 -24.85
CA LEU A 481 12.92 39.84 -25.25
C LEU A 481 11.82 39.17 -24.41
N LEU A 482 11.83 39.35 -23.09
CA LEU A 482 10.79 38.87 -22.18
C LEU A 482 9.40 39.41 -22.57
N LYS A 483 9.27 40.72 -22.78
CA LYS A 483 7.99 41.34 -23.22
C LYS A 483 7.54 40.85 -24.60
N SER A 484 8.44 40.67 -25.57
CA SER A 484 8.09 40.30 -26.94
C SER A 484 7.81 38.80 -27.12
N LEU A 485 8.48 37.92 -26.37
CA LEU A 485 8.39 36.46 -26.54
C LEU A 485 7.33 35.84 -25.62
N LEU A 486 7.19 36.33 -24.39
CA LEU A 486 6.19 35.81 -23.44
C LEU A 486 4.79 36.42 -23.67
N GLY A 487 4.70 37.61 -24.29
CA GLY A 487 3.46 38.25 -24.70
C GLY A 487 2.39 38.29 -23.59
N SER A 488 1.19 37.76 -23.88
CA SER A 488 0.04 37.69 -22.97
C SER A 488 0.18 36.68 -21.82
N TYR A 489 1.20 35.81 -21.86
CA TYR A 489 1.51 34.92 -20.74
C TYR A 489 2.28 35.64 -19.63
N LEU A 490 3.09 36.66 -19.95
CA LEU A 490 3.85 37.41 -18.94
C LEU A 490 2.93 38.08 -17.92
N TYR A 491 3.07 37.70 -16.65
CA TYR A 491 2.31 38.28 -15.55
C TYR A 491 3.16 39.28 -14.76
N VAL A 492 2.76 40.55 -14.85
CA VAL A 492 3.22 41.64 -13.99
C VAL A 492 2.13 41.88 -12.94
N HIS A 493 2.46 41.75 -11.65
CA HIS A 493 1.50 41.95 -10.56
C HIS A 493 1.05 43.43 -10.50
N PRO A 494 -0.27 43.73 -10.53
CA PRO A 494 -0.74 45.11 -10.49
C PRO A 494 -0.41 45.80 -9.15
N PRO A 495 0.12 47.04 -9.14
CA PRO A 495 0.40 47.77 -7.90
C PRO A 495 -0.86 47.99 -7.03
N ASP A 496 -2.01 48.21 -7.67
CA ASP A 496 -3.30 48.42 -7.00
C ASP A 496 -4.05 47.10 -6.69
N SER A 497 -3.36 45.96 -6.69
CA SER A 497 -3.97 44.65 -6.41
C SER A 497 -4.47 44.56 -4.95
N PRO A 498 -5.74 44.19 -4.69
CA PRO A 498 -6.28 44.08 -3.34
C PRO A 498 -5.76 42.86 -2.55
N LYS A 499 -5.00 41.98 -3.22
CA LYS A 499 -4.28 40.83 -2.63
C LYS A 499 -2.83 40.82 -3.13
N PRO A 500 -1.84 40.44 -2.30
CA PRO A 500 -0.50 40.15 -2.77
C PRO A 500 -0.49 38.90 -3.67
N LEU A 501 0.51 38.79 -4.55
CA LEU A 501 0.69 37.64 -5.45
C LEU A 501 0.65 36.27 -4.73
N THR A 502 1.19 36.20 -3.51
CA THR A 502 1.23 34.98 -2.68
C THR A 502 -0.14 34.52 -2.17
N GLU A 503 -1.14 35.40 -2.15
CA GLU A 503 -2.54 35.12 -1.79
C GLU A 503 -3.46 34.89 -3.01
N LEU A 504 -2.95 35.07 -4.22
CA LEU A 504 -3.59 34.58 -5.43
C LEU A 504 -3.41 33.06 -5.54
N SER A 505 -4.30 32.39 -6.25
CA SER A 505 -4.29 30.94 -6.42
C SER A 505 -3.66 30.49 -7.75
N PRO A 506 -3.26 29.21 -7.88
CA PRO A 506 -2.96 28.62 -9.17
C PRO A 506 -4.09 28.80 -10.20
N GLU A 507 -5.34 28.77 -9.77
CA GLU A 507 -6.53 29.00 -10.61
C GLU A 507 -6.58 30.43 -11.17
N ASP A 508 -6.38 31.45 -10.33
CA ASP A 508 -6.33 32.87 -10.72
C ASP A 508 -5.23 33.18 -11.75
N LEU A 509 -4.21 32.32 -11.82
CA LEU A 509 -2.96 32.52 -12.54
C LEU A 509 -2.77 31.51 -13.69
N LYS A 510 -3.85 30.87 -14.16
CA LYS A 510 -3.79 29.99 -15.35
C LYS A 510 -3.23 30.71 -16.58
N TYR A 511 -2.39 30.00 -17.33
CA TYR A 511 -1.65 30.49 -18.49
C TYR A 511 -0.76 31.73 -18.20
N LYS A 512 -0.20 31.83 -16.98
CA LYS A 512 0.70 32.92 -16.58
C LYS A 512 2.13 32.49 -16.29
N ILE A 513 3.06 33.31 -16.77
CA ILE A 513 4.50 33.19 -16.58
C ILE A 513 4.93 34.32 -15.64
N ILE A 514 5.36 33.94 -14.43
CA ILE A 514 5.69 34.84 -13.32
C ILE A 514 7.21 34.95 -13.25
N LEU A 515 7.76 36.16 -13.36
CA LEU A 515 9.21 36.34 -13.21
C LEU A 515 9.59 36.51 -11.74
N LYS A 516 10.48 35.64 -11.26
CA LYS A 516 11.16 35.75 -9.96
C LYS A 516 12.55 36.35 -10.20
N GLY A 517 12.88 37.41 -9.45
CA GLY A 517 14.18 38.08 -9.58
C GLY A 517 14.45 39.11 -8.48
N LYS A 518 15.46 39.96 -8.72
CA LYS A 518 15.80 41.12 -7.88
C LYS A 518 14.97 42.33 -8.37
N LYS A 519 14.40 43.13 -7.46
CA LYS A 519 13.60 44.33 -7.77
C LYS A 519 14.25 45.59 -7.15
N LEU A 520 14.06 46.76 -7.75
CA LEU A 520 14.47 48.06 -7.21
C LEU A 520 13.59 48.46 -6.02
N ALA A 521 14.21 49.03 -4.98
CA ALA A 521 13.52 49.45 -3.75
C ALA A 521 12.68 50.74 -3.90
N ARG A 522 12.74 51.39 -5.07
CA ARG A 522 11.85 52.49 -5.48
C ARG A 522 11.63 52.43 -6.99
N GLU A 523 10.42 52.74 -7.42
CA GLU A 523 10.03 52.67 -8.84
C GLU A 523 10.24 53.99 -9.59
N ASP A 524 10.68 55.06 -8.90
CA ASP A 524 11.09 56.33 -9.49
C ASP A 524 12.45 56.23 -10.21
N GLN A 525 13.38 55.43 -9.70
CA GLN A 525 14.76 55.28 -10.20
C GLN A 525 14.86 54.45 -11.50
N ASP A 526 15.50 55.00 -12.54
CA ASP A 526 15.72 54.31 -13.83
C ASP A 526 16.84 53.24 -13.77
N GLU A 527 17.81 53.43 -12.88
CA GLU A 527 18.84 52.46 -12.49
C GLU A 527 19.10 52.55 -10.98
N GLY A 528 19.35 51.42 -10.32
CA GLY A 528 19.73 51.38 -8.91
C GLY A 528 20.63 50.17 -8.58
N GLU A 529 21.22 50.18 -7.38
CA GLU A 529 22.09 49.09 -6.91
C GLU A 529 21.30 48.04 -6.12
N VAL A 530 21.49 46.76 -6.44
CA VAL A 530 20.95 45.60 -5.70
C VAL A 530 22.07 44.60 -5.38
N SER A 531 21.88 43.75 -4.37
CA SER A 531 22.93 42.82 -3.92
C SER A 531 23.22 41.68 -4.90
N GLU A 532 24.51 41.40 -5.10
CA GLU A 532 25.07 40.26 -5.84
C GLU A 532 25.25 39.04 -4.91
N GLU A 533 24.22 38.75 -4.11
CA GLU A 533 24.18 37.55 -3.27
C GLU A 533 23.69 36.37 -4.11
N ASP A 534 24.59 35.90 -4.97
CA ASP A 534 24.33 34.80 -5.93
C ASP A 534 24.26 33.45 -5.20
N GLU A 535 23.52 32.48 -5.75
CA GLU A 535 23.16 31.24 -5.03
C GLU A 535 24.34 30.31 -4.68
N GLY A 536 25.53 30.46 -5.28
CA GLY A 536 26.65 29.52 -5.15
C GLY A 536 27.66 29.72 -4.00
N GLY A 537 27.55 30.79 -3.19
CA GLY A 537 28.68 31.32 -2.39
C GLY A 537 28.76 30.99 -0.89
N GLU A 538 28.87 29.73 -0.46
CA GLU A 538 29.09 29.39 0.97
C GLU A 538 30.55 29.63 1.46
N THR A 539 31.08 30.86 1.37
CA THR A 539 32.35 31.23 2.04
C THR A 539 32.46 32.73 2.39
N LYS A 540 32.97 33.02 3.60
CA LYS A 540 33.31 34.35 4.17
C LYS A 540 32.12 35.28 4.48
N ARG A 541 31.65 35.23 5.74
CA ARG A 541 30.70 36.19 6.35
C ARG A 541 31.25 37.63 6.55
N ASN A 542 32.44 37.95 6.05
CA ASN A 542 33.24 39.14 6.42
C ASN A 542 33.61 40.07 5.24
N THR A 543 32.93 39.96 4.10
CA THR A 543 33.05 40.91 2.99
C THR A 543 31.71 41.58 2.74
N ASN A 544 31.71 42.90 2.49
CA ASN A 544 30.50 43.60 2.05
C ASN A 544 29.90 42.87 0.84
N PRO A 545 28.58 42.70 0.77
CA PRO A 545 27.96 42.13 -0.42
C PRO A 545 28.31 43.04 -1.61
N LYS A 546 28.85 42.45 -2.68
CA LYS A 546 29.00 43.16 -3.94
C LYS A 546 27.61 43.63 -4.41
N LYS A 547 27.60 44.64 -5.28
CA LYS A 547 26.37 45.24 -5.80
C LYS A 547 26.40 45.21 -7.32
N ILE A 548 25.32 44.73 -7.92
CA ILE A 548 25.05 44.89 -9.35
C ILE A 548 24.08 46.04 -9.58
N LYS A 549 24.21 46.70 -10.73
CA LYS A 549 23.18 47.64 -11.20
C LYS A 549 22.01 46.87 -11.78
N LEU A 550 20.79 47.26 -11.41
CA LEU A 550 19.54 46.78 -11.99
C LEU A 550 18.82 47.94 -12.69
N CYS A 551 18.33 47.71 -13.91
CA CYS A 551 17.53 48.69 -14.63
C CYS A 551 16.03 48.55 -14.35
N LYS A 552 15.34 49.69 -14.39
CA LYS A 552 13.89 49.80 -14.18
C LYS A 552 13.07 48.95 -15.16
N GLU A 553 13.50 48.84 -16.42
CA GLU A 553 12.75 48.07 -17.42
C GLU A 553 12.69 46.57 -17.08
N LEU A 554 13.77 46.01 -16.53
CA LEU A 554 13.79 44.62 -16.05
C LEU A 554 13.10 44.51 -14.68
N SER A 555 13.38 45.43 -13.75
CA SER A 555 12.75 45.48 -12.43
C SER A 555 11.22 45.56 -12.49
N SER A 556 10.67 46.28 -13.49
CA SER A 556 9.22 46.44 -13.70
C SER A 556 8.50 45.16 -14.13
N LEU A 557 9.24 44.10 -14.46
CA LEU A 557 8.69 42.80 -14.83
C LEU A 557 8.74 41.75 -13.71
N ILE A 558 9.41 42.07 -12.60
CA ILE A 558 9.57 41.13 -11.48
C ILE A 558 8.34 41.22 -10.57
N SER A 559 7.50 40.19 -10.65
CA SER A 559 6.30 40.02 -9.82
C SER A 559 6.57 39.32 -8.50
N LEU A 560 7.62 38.49 -8.43
CA LEU A 560 7.99 37.72 -7.25
C LEU A 560 9.39 38.12 -6.77
N GLN A 561 9.45 38.91 -5.71
CA GLN A 561 10.69 39.53 -5.22
C GLN A 561 11.54 38.53 -4.43
N ARG A 562 12.78 38.28 -4.87
CA ARG A 562 13.78 37.56 -4.07
C ARG A 562 14.32 38.51 -3.00
N THR A 563 14.03 38.23 -1.73
CA THR A 563 14.59 38.95 -0.58
C THR A 563 15.78 38.23 0.04
N ARG A 564 16.53 38.92 0.90
CA ARG A 564 17.65 38.34 1.65
C ARG A 564 17.14 37.78 2.98
N PHE A 565 17.19 36.46 3.13
CA PHE A 565 16.94 35.83 4.43
C PHE A 565 18.08 36.13 5.41
N THR A 566 17.73 36.46 6.66
CA THR A 566 18.68 36.55 7.78
C THR A 566 18.40 35.48 8.83
N ASP A 567 17.15 35.40 9.28
CA ASP A 567 16.64 34.54 10.33
C ASP A 567 15.09 34.62 10.36
N LEU A 568 14.44 33.61 10.96
CA LEU A 568 12.98 33.49 10.99
C LEU A 568 12.28 34.62 11.77
N ASN A 569 12.94 35.20 12.79
CA ASN A 569 12.33 36.26 13.61
C ASN A 569 12.36 37.61 12.89
N THR A 570 13.47 37.95 12.22
CA THR A 570 13.54 39.13 11.35
C THR A 570 12.58 38.98 10.17
N ALA A 571 12.51 37.81 9.53
CA ALA A 571 11.57 37.55 8.44
C ALA A 571 10.12 37.76 8.88
N ARG A 572 9.68 37.10 9.97
CA ARG A 572 8.32 37.23 10.53
C ARG A 572 7.91 38.68 10.82
N ASN A 573 8.86 39.53 11.19
CA ASN A 573 8.60 40.90 11.64
C ASN A 573 8.86 41.99 10.57
N LYS A 574 9.43 41.65 9.40
CA LYS A 574 9.87 42.64 8.39
C LYS A 574 9.73 42.22 6.92
N GLN A 575 9.64 40.93 6.61
CA GLN A 575 9.49 40.46 5.23
C GLN A 575 8.09 40.80 4.73
N ASP A 576 8.00 41.39 3.55
CA ASP A 576 6.70 41.67 2.93
C ASP A 576 6.11 40.39 2.33
N VAL A 577 4.77 40.29 2.28
CA VAL A 577 4.06 39.12 1.76
C VAL A 577 4.33 38.85 0.27
N SER A 578 4.75 39.86 -0.51
CA SER A 578 5.21 39.70 -1.90
C SER A 578 6.66 39.19 -2.04
N GLU A 579 7.41 39.09 -0.94
CA GLU A 579 8.78 38.62 -0.92
C GLU A 579 8.91 37.12 -0.64
N MET A 580 9.87 36.48 -1.33
CA MET A 580 10.24 35.09 -1.12
C MET A 580 11.74 34.92 -0.84
N CYS A 581 12.13 33.84 -0.16
CA CYS A 581 13.53 33.52 0.06
C CYS A 581 14.03 32.36 -0.84
N SER A 582 15.32 32.42 -1.22
CA SER A 582 16.11 31.26 -1.67
C SER A 582 17.04 30.85 -0.52
N LEU A 583 17.07 29.58 -0.15
CA LEU A 583 17.91 29.02 0.91
C LEU A 583 18.73 27.84 0.37
N SER A 584 20.02 27.78 0.72
CA SER A 584 20.86 26.60 0.43
C SER A 584 20.34 25.37 1.18
N GLU A 585 20.61 24.18 0.66
CA GLU A 585 20.41 22.90 1.34
C GLU A 585 21.02 22.92 2.75
N SER A 586 22.29 23.35 2.92
CA SER A 586 22.95 23.52 4.23
C SER A 586 22.12 24.36 5.20
N THR A 587 21.62 25.51 4.74
CA THR A 587 20.86 26.46 5.57
C THR A 587 19.49 25.90 5.91
N SER A 588 18.81 25.29 4.93
CA SER A 588 17.47 24.74 5.06
C SER A 588 17.45 23.55 6.02
N THR A 589 18.40 22.62 5.89
CA THR A 589 18.55 21.45 6.79
C THR A 589 18.80 21.89 8.22
N LYS A 590 19.64 22.92 8.41
CA LYS A 590 19.87 23.49 9.74
C LYS A 590 18.59 24.09 10.34
N LEU A 591 17.81 24.86 9.58
CA LEU A 591 16.55 25.42 10.06
C LEU A 591 15.54 24.31 10.38
N ALA A 592 15.37 23.34 9.49
CA ALA A 592 14.45 22.21 9.68
C ALA A 592 14.73 21.41 10.96
N HIS A 593 16.00 21.19 11.33
CA HIS A 593 16.35 20.50 12.58
C HIS A 593 16.33 21.41 13.83
N THR A 594 16.67 22.70 13.72
CA THR A 594 16.81 23.57 14.90
C THR A 594 15.56 24.36 15.27
N CYS A 595 14.67 24.61 14.30
CA CYS A 595 13.45 25.40 14.47
C CYS A 595 12.33 24.94 13.49
N PRO A 596 11.96 23.64 13.47
CA PRO A 596 10.99 23.08 12.53
C PRO A 596 9.64 23.81 12.53
N GLU A 597 9.10 24.11 13.71
CA GLU A 597 7.79 24.75 13.87
C GLU A 597 7.79 26.21 13.39
N GLU A 598 8.88 26.93 13.59
CA GLU A 598 9.03 28.30 13.09
C GLU A 598 9.15 28.31 11.56
N LEU A 599 9.86 27.34 10.97
CA LEU A 599 10.00 27.21 9.51
C LEU A 599 8.68 26.79 8.83
N VAL A 600 7.93 25.84 9.41
CA VAL A 600 6.57 25.49 8.95
C VAL A 600 5.66 26.71 9.00
N ASN A 601 5.68 27.49 10.09
CA ASN A 601 4.84 28.68 10.23
C ASN A 601 5.26 29.83 9.31
N HIS A 602 6.55 30.00 9.01
CA HIS A 602 7.03 30.90 7.96
C HIS A 602 6.46 30.50 6.59
N ASN A 603 6.53 29.21 6.26
CA ASN A 603 6.03 28.64 5.01
C ASN A 603 4.49 28.60 4.88
N LYS A 604 3.72 29.08 5.86
CA LYS A 604 2.29 29.39 5.70
C LYS A 604 2.04 30.75 5.04
N LYS A 605 2.95 31.71 5.23
CA LYS A 605 2.78 33.11 4.81
C LYS A 605 3.71 33.53 3.68
N PHE A 606 4.86 32.89 3.55
CA PHE A 606 5.88 33.22 2.56
C PHE A 606 6.23 32.02 1.68
N LEU A 607 6.74 32.29 0.47
CA LEU A 607 7.32 31.27 -0.40
C LEU A 607 8.81 31.07 -0.05
N THR A 608 9.20 29.80 0.05
CA THR A 608 10.59 29.37 0.26
C THR A 608 11.03 28.45 -0.87
N ARG A 609 12.17 28.78 -1.50
CA ARG A 609 12.89 27.91 -2.42
C ARG A 609 14.11 27.30 -1.73
N VAL A 610 14.22 25.97 -1.77
CA VAL A 610 15.42 25.23 -1.37
C VAL A 610 16.17 24.83 -2.63
N TYR A 611 17.51 24.87 -2.62
CA TYR A 611 18.33 24.50 -3.77
C TYR A 611 19.64 23.77 -3.36
N PRO A 612 20.24 22.96 -4.25
CA PRO A 612 21.39 22.11 -3.90
C PRO A 612 22.64 22.93 -3.60
N ASN A 613 23.48 22.44 -2.69
CA ASN A 613 24.77 23.08 -2.39
C ASN A 613 25.72 23.04 -3.59
N SER A 614 26.53 24.09 -3.79
CA SER A 614 27.52 24.19 -4.89
C SER A 614 28.66 23.17 -4.82
N SER A 615 28.77 22.41 -3.72
CA SER A 615 29.63 21.23 -3.61
C SER A 615 29.15 20.03 -4.44
N ARG A 616 27.88 20.00 -4.86
CA ARG A 616 27.28 18.94 -5.68
C ARG A 616 27.61 19.12 -7.16
N VAL A 617 28.91 19.13 -7.45
CA VAL A 617 29.46 19.36 -8.80
C VAL A 617 29.07 18.28 -9.80
N ASP A 618 28.74 17.10 -9.29
CA ASP A 618 28.19 15.93 -9.99
C ASP A 618 26.69 16.04 -10.33
N SER A 619 26.06 17.18 -10.04
CA SER A 619 24.61 17.38 -10.14
C SER A 619 23.78 16.44 -9.23
N SER A 620 24.38 15.82 -8.21
CA SER A 620 23.65 14.97 -7.26
C SER A 620 22.46 15.71 -6.60
N ASN A 621 21.43 14.94 -6.23
CA ASN A 621 20.25 15.46 -5.55
C ASN A 621 20.30 15.20 -4.04
N TYR A 622 19.56 16.02 -3.29
CA TYR A 622 19.30 15.86 -1.86
C TYR A 622 17.89 15.25 -1.65
N ASN A 623 17.57 14.82 -0.43
CA ASN A 623 16.23 14.32 -0.10
C ASN A 623 15.18 15.47 -0.13
N PRO A 624 14.20 15.49 -1.07
CA PRO A 624 13.21 16.56 -1.12
C PRO A 624 12.23 16.50 0.06
N GLN A 625 12.01 15.31 0.63
CA GLN A 625 11.03 15.08 1.69
C GLN A 625 11.33 15.91 2.95
N ASP A 626 12.60 16.09 3.33
CA ASP A 626 12.98 16.85 4.53
C ASP A 626 12.55 18.32 4.47
N PHE A 627 12.41 18.87 3.26
CA PHE A 627 11.98 20.25 3.03
C PHE A 627 10.47 20.37 2.81
N TRP A 628 9.83 19.36 2.23
CA TRP A 628 8.37 19.25 2.22
C TRP A 628 7.80 19.04 3.62
N ASN A 629 8.47 18.25 4.47
CA ASN A 629 8.20 18.12 5.91
C ASN A 629 8.24 19.48 6.64
N ALA A 630 9.03 20.44 6.16
CA ALA A 630 9.11 21.80 6.66
C ALA A 630 8.16 22.80 5.95
N GLY A 631 7.38 22.36 4.96
CA GLY A 631 6.41 23.19 4.23
C GLY A 631 6.98 24.04 3.08
N CYS A 632 8.27 23.90 2.77
CA CYS A 632 8.93 24.62 1.69
C CYS A 632 8.28 24.28 0.34
N GLN A 633 7.84 25.29 -0.40
CA GLN A 633 7.04 25.11 -1.61
C GLN A 633 7.89 24.71 -2.82
N MET A 634 9.01 25.44 -3.04
CA MET A 634 9.84 25.31 -4.24
C MET A 634 11.11 24.53 -3.93
N VAL A 635 10.99 23.21 -3.76
CA VAL A 635 12.14 22.33 -3.50
C VAL A 635 12.81 21.98 -4.83
N ALA A 636 13.96 22.59 -5.14
CA ALA A 636 14.60 22.54 -6.45
C ALA A 636 15.61 21.40 -6.59
N LEU A 637 15.38 20.48 -7.52
CA LEU A 637 16.29 19.37 -7.86
C LEU A 637 16.90 19.50 -9.27
N ASN A 638 18.03 18.82 -9.49
CA ASN A 638 18.68 18.63 -10.78
C ASN A 638 17.94 17.53 -11.57
N PHE A 639 17.10 17.92 -12.54
CA PHE A 639 16.23 17.02 -13.33
C PHE A 639 16.96 16.15 -14.37
N GLN A 640 18.27 16.37 -14.54
CA GLN A 640 19.13 15.50 -15.35
C GLN A 640 19.66 14.29 -14.56
N THR A 641 19.57 14.31 -13.23
CA THR A 641 20.22 13.32 -12.36
C THR A 641 19.23 12.27 -11.86
N PRO A 642 19.24 11.04 -12.41
CA PRO A 642 18.38 9.94 -11.97
C PRO A 642 18.71 9.45 -10.54
N GLY A 643 17.80 8.66 -9.97
CA GLY A 643 18.00 7.94 -8.70
C GLY A 643 16.96 8.25 -7.62
N GLN A 644 17.11 7.63 -6.45
CA GLN A 644 16.11 7.58 -5.36
C GLN A 644 15.40 8.91 -5.05
N PHE A 645 16.13 10.02 -4.98
CA PHE A 645 15.53 11.32 -4.65
C PHE A 645 14.76 11.95 -5.82
N MET A 646 15.09 11.61 -7.07
CA MET A 646 14.28 11.97 -8.23
C MET A 646 13.07 11.04 -8.38
N ASP A 647 13.22 9.73 -8.06
CA ASP A 647 12.10 8.78 -8.00
C ASP A 647 11.01 9.27 -7.02
N VAL A 648 11.42 9.74 -5.83
CA VAL A 648 10.54 10.36 -4.83
C VAL A 648 9.97 11.69 -5.32
N TYR A 649 10.73 12.45 -6.12
CA TYR A 649 10.31 13.73 -6.67
C TYR A 649 9.16 13.58 -7.67
N GLU A 650 9.39 12.79 -8.71
CA GLU A 650 8.40 12.46 -9.73
C GLU A 650 7.25 11.68 -9.10
N GLY A 651 7.54 10.77 -8.16
CA GLY A 651 6.56 10.07 -7.34
C GLY A 651 5.57 11.01 -6.65
N ARG A 652 6.04 12.05 -5.96
CA ARG A 652 5.15 13.06 -5.33
C ARG A 652 4.34 13.80 -6.39
N PHE A 653 4.99 14.30 -7.45
CA PHE A 653 4.34 15.15 -8.45
C PHE A 653 3.47 14.41 -9.49
N ARG A 654 3.45 13.08 -9.53
CA ARG A 654 2.44 12.31 -10.30
C ARG A 654 1.00 12.50 -9.81
N ALA A 655 0.80 12.90 -8.55
CA ALA A 655 -0.52 13.21 -8.01
C ALA A 655 -1.15 14.47 -8.66
N ASN A 656 -2.46 14.67 -8.46
CA ASN A 656 -3.20 15.84 -8.93
C ASN A 656 -3.07 16.07 -10.46
N GLY A 657 -3.13 14.99 -11.24
CA GLY A 657 -3.02 15.03 -12.70
C GLY A 657 -1.63 15.40 -13.22
N GLY A 658 -0.58 15.16 -12.45
CA GLY A 658 0.80 15.53 -12.82
C GLY A 658 1.06 17.03 -12.85
N CYS A 659 0.09 17.88 -12.46
CA CYS A 659 0.04 19.27 -12.91
C CYS A 659 1.11 20.22 -12.32
N GLY A 660 2.00 19.69 -11.48
CA GLY A 660 3.14 20.38 -10.89
C GLY A 660 2.82 21.25 -9.67
N TYR A 661 1.56 21.27 -9.23
CA TYR A 661 1.09 21.88 -7.99
C TYR A 661 0.36 20.85 -7.13
N LEU A 662 0.77 20.72 -5.88
CA LEU A 662 0.16 19.80 -4.90
C LEU A 662 -0.25 20.58 -3.66
N LEU A 663 -1.51 20.51 -3.25
CA LEU A 663 -2.00 21.19 -2.05
C LEU A 663 -1.31 20.60 -0.81
N LYS A 664 -0.72 21.45 0.03
CA LYS A 664 -0.09 21.01 1.28
C LYS A 664 -1.14 20.45 2.26
N PRO A 665 -0.74 19.53 3.16
CA PRO A 665 -1.60 19.07 4.25
C PRO A 665 -2.24 20.23 5.02
N ALA A 666 -3.47 20.06 5.51
CA ALA A 666 -4.16 21.11 6.28
C ALA A 666 -3.29 21.63 7.45
N VAL A 667 -2.57 20.70 8.09
CA VAL A 667 -1.65 20.94 9.21
C VAL A 667 -0.55 21.97 8.90
N MET A 668 -0.27 22.23 7.62
CA MET A 668 0.81 23.09 7.09
C MET A 668 0.27 24.33 6.35
N ARG A 669 -1.04 24.58 6.45
CA ARG A 669 -1.76 25.73 5.86
C ARG A 669 -2.49 26.55 6.92
N GLU A 670 -3.16 25.89 7.85
CA GLU A 670 -4.05 26.55 8.81
C GLU A 670 -3.34 27.56 9.74
N HIS A 671 -3.95 28.73 9.95
CA HIS A 671 -3.39 29.79 10.80
C HIS A 671 -3.12 29.31 12.24
N ILE A 672 -4.00 28.45 12.77
CA ILE A 672 -4.03 28.04 14.17
C ILE A 672 -3.25 26.73 14.43
N SER A 673 -2.77 26.02 13.39
CA SER A 673 -2.00 24.80 13.62
C SER A 673 -0.59 25.08 14.16
N VAL A 674 -0.15 24.32 15.15
CA VAL A 674 1.28 24.06 15.37
C VAL A 674 1.58 22.67 14.81
N PHE A 675 2.70 22.53 14.11
CA PHE A 675 3.17 21.27 13.54
C PHE A 675 4.70 21.25 13.50
N SER A 676 5.26 20.12 13.96
CA SER A 676 6.67 19.80 13.92
C SER A 676 6.84 18.44 13.25
N ALA A 677 7.61 18.35 12.17
CA ALA A 677 7.92 17.07 11.53
C ALA A 677 8.66 16.11 12.47
N HIS A 678 9.35 16.63 13.48
CA HIS A 678 10.07 15.85 14.50
C HIS A 678 9.16 15.37 15.66
N SER A 679 7.84 15.59 15.59
CA SER A 679 6.90 15.04 16.57
C SER A 679 6.96 13.51 16.60
N ARG A 680 7.10 12.96 17.80
CA ARG A 680 6.92 11.51 18.08
C ARG A 680 5.53 11.19 18.67
N GLU A 681 4.74 12.21 18.97
CA GLU A 681 3.36 12.08 19.42
C GLU A 681 2.41 12.13 18.22
N ILE A 682 1.25 11.49 18.35
CA ILE A 682 0.17 11.52 17.36
C ILE A 682 -0.20 12.98 17.09
N ILE A 683 -0.20 13.37 15.81
CA ILE A 683 -0.47 14.74 15.41
C ILE A 683 -1.98 15.00 15.57
N PRO A 684 -2.43 16.01 16.36
CA PRO A 684 -3.85 16.19 16.65
C PRO A 684 -4.72 16.29 15.39
N GLY A 685 -5.86 15.61 15.40
CA GLY A 685 -6.81 15.61 14.29
C GLY A 685 -6.36 14.94 12.99
N VAL A 686 -5.14 14.39 12.92
CA VAL A 686 -4.76 13.44 11.87
C VAL A 686 -4.94 12.04 12.45
N ALA A 687 -5.69 11.18 11.74
CA ALA A 687 -5.82 9.77 12.11
C ALA A 687 -4.60 8.99 11.56
N PRO A 688 -3.77 8.37 12.41
CA PRO A 688 -2.71 7.48 11.94
C PRO A 688 -3.29 6.29 11.19
N GLN A 689 -2.62 5.86 10.14
CA GLN A 689 -2.99 4.70 9.33
C GLN A 689 -2.02 3.55 9.54
N LEU A 690 -2.55 2.33 9.60
CA LEU A 690 -1.82 1.10 9.36
C LEU A 690 -1.90 0.76 7.87
N LEU A 691 -0.76 0.78 7.21
CA LEU A 691 -0.57 0.34 5.82
C LEU A 691 -0.01 -1.08 5.85
N LYS A 692 -0.76 -2.04 5.30
CA LYS A 692 -0.34 -3.44 5.15
C LYS A 692 -0.18 -3.76 3.67
N ILE A 693 1.01 -4.22 3.28
CA ILE A 693 1.37 -4.56 1.90
C ILE A 693 1.86 -6.00 1.85
N LYS A 694 1.26 -6.84 1.01
CA LYS A 694 1.80 -8.13 0.62
C LYS A 694 2.40 -8.06 -0.79
N VAL A 695 3.69 -8.37 -0.92
CA VAL A 695 4.36 -8.53 -2.22
C VAL A 695 4.16 -9.98 -2.65
N ILE A 696 3.42 -10.20 -3.73
CA ILE A 696 2.99 -11.55 -4.13
C ILE A 696 3.95 -12.12 -5.17
N SER A 697 4.06 -11.48 -6.34
CA SER A 697 4.92 -11.95 -7.43
C SER A 697 5.38 -10.82 -8.35
N GLY A 698 6.52 -10.99 -9.02
CA GLY A 698 6.98 -10.14 -10.13
C GLY A 698 6.63 -10.76 -11.49
N GLN A 699 6.56 -9.94 -12.53
CA GLN A 699 6.30 -10.38 -13.90
C GLN A 699 7.25 -9.65 -14.87
N CYS A 700 7.81 -10.38 -15.83
CA CYS A 700 8.58 -9.84 -16.95
C CYS A 700 9.69 -8.85 -16.56
N LEU A 701 10.30 -9.06 -15.39
CA LEU A 701 11.40 -8.25 -14.88
C LEU A 701 12.58 -8.26 -15.88
N PRO A 702 13.13 -7.10 -16.27
CA PRO A 702 14.27 -7.03 -17.17
C PRO A 702 15.57 -7.46 -16.46
N LYS A 703 16.61 -7.72 -17.24
CA LYS A 703 17.97 -7.74 -16.68
C LYS A 703 18.48 -6.32 -16.44
N PRO A 704 19.33 -6.10 -15.43
CA PRO A 704 19.99 -4.81 -15.22
C PRO A 704 20.82 -4.35 -16.42
N ARG A 705 21.05 -3.03 -16.52
CA ARG A 705 21.80 -2.41 -17.62
C ARG A 705 23.32 -2.44 -17.37
N GLY A 706 23.95 -3.58 -17.66
CA GLY A 706 25.42 -3.69 -17.65
C GLY A 706 25.95 -5.09 -17.35
N SER A 707 25.12 -5.95 -16.78
CA SER A 707 25.45 -7.32 -16.37
C SER A 707 26.05 -8.10 -17.54
N THR A 708 27.34 -8.48 -17.42
CA THR A 708 28.07 -9.07 -18.54
C THR A 708 27.47 -10.41 -18.97
N ALA A 709 27.37 -10.65 -20.27
CA ALA A 709 26.54 -11.71 -20.87
C ALA A 709 27.05 -13.17 -20.67
N THR A 710 27.81 -13.46 -19.61
CA THR A 710 28.65 -14.66 -19.50
C THR A 710 28.33 -15.60 -18.34
N LYS A 711 27.48 -15.26 -17.36
CA LYS A 711 27.24 -16.14 -16.19
C LYS A 711 25.82 -16.40 -15.67
N ALA A 712 24.82 -15.55 -15.91
CA ALA A 712 23.44 -15.81 -15.49
C ALA A 712 22.45 -15.73 -16.65
N SER A 713 21.63 -16.77 -16.82
CA SER A 713 20.48 -16.78 -17.75
C SER A 713 19.31 -15.96 -17.19
N PHE A 714 19.20 -15.92 -15.87
CA PHE A 714 18.09 -15.31 -15.12
C PHE A 714 18.61 -14.17 -14.25
N ILE A 715 17.74 -13.65 -13.39
CA ILE A 715 18.02 -12.70 -12.31
C ILE A 715 17.61 -13.39 -11.01
N ASP A 716 18.19 -13.00 -9.88
CA ASP A 716 17.85 -13.48 -8.54
C ASP A 716 17.25 -12.29 -7.75
N PRO A 717 15.96 -11.95 -7.99
CA PRO A 717 15.43 -10.66 -7.59
C PRO A 717 14.93 -10.63 -6.14
N TYR A 718 14.95 -9.44 -5.55
CA TYR A 718 14.22 -9.13 -4.33
C TYR A 718 13.55 -7.75 -4.41
N VAL A 719 12.56 -7.50 -3.54
CA VAL A 719 11.80 -6.24 -3.50
C VAL A 719 12.06 -5.51 -2.20
N VAL A 720 12.42 -4.23 -2.28
CA VAL A 720 12.48 -3.28 -1.15
C VAL A 720 11.24 -2.39 -1.17
N ILE A 721 10.63 -2.19 0.00
CA ILE A 721 9.58 -1.22 0.24
C ILE A 721 10.15 -0.14 1.17
N GLN A 722 10.23 1.09 0.68
CA GLN A 722 10.66 2.27 1.44
C GLN A 722 9.46 3.19 1.66
N VAL A 723 9.19 3.54 2.91
CA VAL A 723 8.25 4.61 3.27
C VAL A 723 9.03 5.90 3.46
N PHE A 724 8.64 6.93 2.70
CA PHE A 724 9.07 8.32 2.90
C PHE A 724 7.93 9.10 3.54
N GLY A 725 8.24 10.05 4.42
CA GLY A 725 7.24 10.86 5.12
C GLY A 725 7.90 11.79 6.13
N ILE A 726 7.24 12.05 7.25
CA ILE A 726 7.91 12.63 8.42
C ILE A 726 8.89 11.60 9.03
N PRO A 727 9.94 12.04 9.76
CA PRO A 727 10.90 11.14 10.43
C PRO A 727 10.30 10.06 11.36
N ALA A 728 9.04 10.17 11.79
CA ALA A 728 8.34 9.14 12.55
C ALA A 728 7.70 8.02 11.68
N ASP A 729 7.56 8.27 10.38
CA ASP A 729 6.91 7.38 9.39
C ASP A 729 7.95 6.72 8.47
N CYS A 730 9.15 7.30 8.36
CA CYS A 730 10.23 6.78 7.53
C CYS A 730 10.71 5.40 7.97
N THR A 731 10.59 4.39 7.11
CA THR A 731 10.97 3.01 7.40
C THR A 731 11.23 2.22 6.11
N GLU A 732 11.93 1.09 6.22
CA GLU A 732 12.27 0.21 5.10
C GLU A 732 12.06 -1.25 5.49
N ALA A 733 11.54 -2.05 4.56
CA ALA A 733 11.49 -3.50 4.64
C ALA A 733 11.87 -4.13 3.28
N LYS A 734 12.33 -5.39 3.28
CA LYS A 734 12.60 -6.12 2.05
C LYS A 734 12.16 -7.58 2.10
N THR A 735 11.84 -8.15 0.94
CA THR A 735 11.63 -9.59 0.77
C THR A 735 12.95 -10.35 0.87
N ARG A 736 12.85 -11.68 1.00
CA ARG A 736 13.92 -12.58 0.57
C ARG A 736 14.16 -12.46 -0.93
N THR A 737 15.37 -12.82 -1.33
CA THR A 737 15.78 -13.11 -2.71
C THR A 737 15.07 -14.37 -3.21
N VAL A 738 14.55 -14.33 -4.44
CA VAL A 738 13.85 -15.45 -5.09
C VAL A 738 14.76 -16.06 -6.14
N SER A 739 15.68 -16.92 -5.72
CA SER A 739 16.60 -17.60 -6.64
C SER A 739 15.87 -18.64 -7.49
N ASN A 740 15.53 -18.32 -8.75
CA ASN A 740 14.70 -19.19 -9.58
C ASN A 740 14.80 -18.90 -11.09
N ASP A 741 14.88 -19.96 -11.92
CA ASP A 741 14.95 -19.91 -13.39
C ASP A 741 13.65 -19.43 -14.08
N SER A 742 12.76 -18.75 -13.35
CA SER A 742 11.41 -18.38 -13.76
C SER A 742 11.28 -16.88 -14.02
N SER A 743 10.69 -16.48 -15.16
CA SER A 743 10.36 -15.08 -15.48
C SER A 743 9.25 -14.44 -14.60
N PHE A 744 8.85 -15.14 -13.54
CA PHE A 744 7.72 -14.84 -12.66
C PHE A 744 8.09 -15.19 -11.19
N PRO A 745 8.99 -14.47 -10.53
CA PRO A 745 9.36 -14.74 -9.14
C PRO A 745 8.14 -14.57 -8.22
N ILE A 746 7.94 -15.51 -7.28
CA ILE A 746 6.92 -15.43 -6.24
C ILE A 746 7.62 -15.14 -4.92
N PHE A 747 7.22 -14.05 -4.27
CA PHE A 747 7.76 -13.57 -2.99
C PHE A 747 6.87 -14.01 -1.82
N ASP A 748 5.57 -13.81 -1.97
CA ASP A 748 4.49 -14.09 -1.01
C ASP A 748 4.71 -13.54 0.43
N GLU A 749 5.27 -12.33 0.55
CA GLU A 749 5.66 -11.73 1.86
C GLU A 749 4.84 -10.50 2.24
N SER A 750 4.40 -10.45 3.50
CA SER A 750 3.53 -9.41 4.07
C SER A 750 4.29 -8.50 5.05
N PHE A 751 4.09 -7.19 4.91
CA PHE A 751 4.71 -6.12 5.69
C PHE A 751 3.65 -5.17 6.25
N GLU A 752 3.89 -4.60 7.43
CA GLU A 752 3.01 -3.63 8.09
C GLU A 752 3.78 -2.38 8.51
N PHE A 753 3.23 -1.20 8.19
CA PHE A 753 3.83 0.11 8.43
C PHE A 753 2.82 1.03 9.13
N GLN A 754 3.22 1.71 10.21
CA GLN A 754 2.39 2.73 10.86
C GLN A 754 2.77 4.11 10.33
N ILE A 755 1.79 4.82 9.78
CA ILE A 755 1.92 6.13 9.16
C ILE A 755 1.17 7.16 10.01
N ASN A 756 1.86 8.17 10.54
CA ASN A 756 1.28 9.17 11.43
C ASN A 756 0.88 10.47 10.68
N LEU A 757 1.38 10.70 9.47
CA LEU A 757 0.94 11.77 8.56
C LEU A 757 0.78 11.29 7.10
N PRO A 758 -0.34 10.58 6.76
CA PRO A 758 -0.57 10.03 5.42
C PRO A 758 -0.41 11.02 4.26
N GLU A 759 -0.88 12.26 4.42
CA GLU A 759 -0.81 13.33 3.39
C GLU A 759 0.63 13.64 2.92
N LEU A 760 1.65 13.42 3.77
CA LEU A 760 3.06 13.58 3.43
C LEU A 760 3.76 12.28 3.04
N ALA A 761 3.10 11.13 3.17
CA ALA A 761 3.73 9.83 2.95
C ALA A 761 3.85 9.46 1.45
N LEU A 762 4.88 8.69 1.13
CA LEU A 762 5.04 7.98 -0.14
C LEU A 762 5.57 6.57 0.11
N VAL A 763 5.19 5.64 -0.75
CA VAL A 763 5.71 4.27 -0.78
C VAL A 763 6.51 4.08 -2.06
N ARG A 764 7.82 3.85 -1.92
CA ARG A 764 8.75 3.51 -3.01
C ARG A 764 9.02 2.01 -3.00
N PHE A 765 8.59 1.35 -4.05
CA PHE A 765 8.93 -0.04 -4.33
C PHE A 765 10.17 -0.06 -5.22
N VAL A 766 11.14 -0.91 -4.93
CA VAL A 766 12.37 -1.11 -5.71
C VAL A 766 12.56 -2.59 -5.93
N VAL A 767 12.88 -2.98 -7.17
CA VAL A 767 13.34 -4.33 -7.51
C VAL A 767 14.84 -4.27 -7.77
N LEU A 768 15.57 -5.15 -7.11
CA LEU A 768 17.03 -5.28 -7.19
C LEU A 768 17.39 -6.74 -7.50
N ASP A 769 18.52 -6.94 -8.16
CA ASP A 769 19.15 -8.24 -8.45
C ASP A 769 20.23 -8.51 -7.38
N ASP A 770 20.19 -9.67 -6.71
CA ASP A 770 21.09 -10.02 -5.59
C ASP A 770 22.44 -10.54 -6.11
N ASP A 771 23.28 -9.63 -6.60
CA ASP A 771 24.55 -9.95 -7.27
C ASP A 771 25.77 -9.85 -6.32
N PHE A 772 26.80 -10.66 -6.58
CA PHE A 772 27.93 -10.92 -5.67
C PHE A 772 28.80 -9.69 -5.35
N ILE A 773 28.67 -8.58 -6.08
CA ILE A 773 29.44 -7.34 -5.89
C ILE A 773 28.51 -6.11 -5.91
N GLY A 774 27.39 -6.21 -5.19
CA GLY A 774 26.45 -5.11 -4.96
C GLY A 774 25.24 -5.19 -5.89
N ASP A 775 24.09 -4.87 -5.30
CA ASP A 775 22.78 -5.23 -5.82
C ASP A 775 22.38 -4.36 -7.03
N ASP A 776 22.07 -5.00 -8.15
CA ASP A 776 21.97 -4.35 -9.46
C ASP A 776 20.53 -3.88 -9.75
N PHE A 777 20.34 -2.69 -10.33
CA PHE A 777 19.00 -2.06 -10.40
C PHE A 777 18.12 -2.63 -11.52
N VAL A 778 16.94 -3.15 -11.16
CA VAL A 778 15.96 -3.73 -12.10
C VAL A 778 14.82 -2.74 -12.42
N GLY A 779 14.25 -2.05 -11.41
CA GLY A 779 13.16 -1.09 -11.61
C GLY A 779 12.60 -0.51 -10.30
N GLN A 780 11.87 0.61 -10.37
CA GLN A 780 11.21 1.23 -9.21
C GLN A 780 9.79 1.72 -9.51
N CYS A 781 8.96 1.94 -8.49
CA CYS A 781 7.82 2.83 -8.61
C CYS A 781 7.47 3.46 -7.25
N THR A 782 7.33 4.79 -7.24
CA THR A 782 7.12 5.58 -6.00
C THR A 782 5.77 6.30 -6.02
N ILE A 783 4.84 5.95 -5.14
CA ILE A 783 3.45 6.44 -5.14
C ILE A 783 3.13 7.15 -3.81
N PRO A 784 2.52 8.35 -3.81
CA PRO A 784 2.02 8.99 -2.58
C PRO A 784 0.92 8.17 -1.94
N LEU A 785 0.86 8.08 -0.61
CA LEU A 785 -0.06 7.14 0.07
C LEU A 785 -1.53 7.38 -0.30
N ASP A 786 -1.96 8.64 -0.38
CA ASP A 786 -3.33 9.02 -0.78
C ASP A 786 -3.68 8.64 -2.24
N CYS A 787 -2.71 8.26 -3.06
CA CYS A 787 -2.89 7.83 -4.46
C CYS A 787 -2.86 6.30 -4.62
N ILE A 788 -2.80 5.53 -3.53
CA ILE A 788 -2.71 4.06 -3.55
C ILE A 788 -4.11 3.45 -3.38
N GLN A 789 -4.58 2.68 -4.37
CA GLN A 789 -5.81 1.90 -4.22
C GLN A 789 -5.56 0.59 -3.46
N THR A 790 -6.56 0.15 -2.68
CA THR A 790 -6.55 -1.10 -1.93
C THR A 790 -6.95 -2.31 -2.78
N GLY A 791 -6.69 -3.51 -2.27
CA GLY A 791 -6.99 -4.79 -2.90
C GLY A 791 -5.82 -5.41 -3.64
N TYR A 792 -6.11 -6.30 -4.58
CA TYR A 792 -5.11 -7.02 -5.39
C TYR A 792 -4.77 -6.23 -6.66
N ARG A 793 -3.59 -5.64 -6.70
CA ARG A 793 -3.18 -4.63 -7.70
C ARG A 793 -1.93 -5.03 -8.45
N HIS A 794 -1.86 -4.65 -9.72
CA HIS A 794 -0.61 -4.64 -10.47
C HIS A 794 -0.06 -3.22 -10.52
N MET A 795 1.25 -3.10 -10.42
CA MET A 795 1.96 -1.83 -10.56
C MET A 795 3.08 -1.97 -11.58
N ARG A 796 3.13 -1.05 -12.56
CA ARG A 796 4.19 -1.04 -13.59
C ARG A 796 5.47 -0.44 -13.02
N LEU A 797 6.60 -1.08 -13.31
CA LEU A 797 7.92 -0.60 -12.91
C LEU A 797 8.44 0.45 -13.89
N LEU A 798 9.20 1.40 -13.36
CA LEU A 798 9.89 2.45 -14.08
C LEU A 798 11.41 2.14 -14.10
N SER A 799 12.09 2.57 -15.16
CA SER A 799 13.53 2.53 -15.28
C SER A 799 14.19 3.51 -14.30
N SER A 800 15.52 3.48 -14.19
CA SER A 800 16.26 4.48 -13.42
C SER A 800 16.09 5.90 -13.96
N MET A 801 15.59 6.07 -15.19
CA MET A 801 15.29 7.36 -15.82
C MET A 801 13.80 7.76 -15.71
N GLY A 802 13.00 7.06 -14.89
CA GLY A 802 11.55 7.30 -14.73
C GLY A 802 10.69 6.72 -15.87
N GLU A 803 11.29 6.12 -16.89
CA GLU A 803 10.58 5.60 -18.08
C GLU A 803 9.81 4.30 -17.76
N PRO A 804 8.53 4.14 -18.17
CA PRO A 804 7.81 2.88 -17.95
C PRO A 804 8.47 1.69 -18.65
N ILE A 805 8.77 0.64 -17.90
CA ILE A 805 9.33 -0.62 -18.43
C ILE A 805 8.18 -1.43 -19.04
N GLU A 806 8.34 -1.88 -20.30
CA GLU A 806 7.30 -2.63 -20.99
C GLU A 806 7.07 -4.00 -20.34
N SER A 807 5.80 -4.33 -20.08
CA SER A 807 5.33 -5.56 -19.41
C SER A 807 5.84 -5.84 -17.98
N ALA A 808 6.85 -5.13 -17.48
CA ALA A 808 7.41 -5.38 -16.15
C ALA A 808 6.50 -4.83 -15.05
N THR A 809 5.97 -5.72 -14.22
CA THR A 809 5.02 -5.40 -13.13
C THR A 809 5.36 -6.15 -11.85
N LEU A 810 4.92 -5.59 -10.72
CA LEU A 810 4.73 -6.33 -9.47
C LEU A 810 3.23 -6.53 -9.24
N PHE A 811 2.88 -7.69 -8.68
CA PHE A 811 1.57 -8.01 -8.15
C PHE A 811 1.60 -7.91 -6.62
N VAL A 812 0.74 -7.07 -6.07
CA VAL A 812 0.69 -6.77 -4.62
C VAL A 812 -0.75 -6.86 -4.12
N HIS A 813 -0.90 -7.10 -2.82
CA HIS A 813 -2.14 -6.80 -2.09
C HIS A 813 -1.88 -5.65 -1.13
N VAL A 814 -2.78 -4.66 -1.11
CA VAL A 814 -2.66 -3.50 -0.21
C VAL A 814 -3.95 -3.33 0.58
N SER A 815 -3.81 -3.13 1.88
CA SER A 815 -4.91 -2.70 2.75
C SER A 815 -4.47 -1.57 3.68
N ILE A 816 -5.36 -0.62 3.91
CA ILE A 816 -5.13 0.58 4.72
C ILE A 816 -6.25 0.64 5.76
N SER A 817 -5.92 0.94 7.02
CA SER A 817 -6.94 1.15 8.06
C SER A 817 -6.52 2.21 9.08
N ASN A 818 -7.49 2.90 9.67
CA ASN A 818 -7.26 3.87 10.74
C ASN A 818 -7.06 3.20 12.12
N LYS A 819 -6.91 1.86 12.18
CA LYS A 819 -6.63 1.15 13.43
C LYS A 819 -5.13 1.24 13.74
N LYS A 820 -4.77 1.47 15.00
CA LYS A 820 -3.38 1.34 15.46
C LYS A 820 -2.91 -0.11 15.24
N GLY A 821 -1.63 -0.29 14.91
CA GLY A 821 -1.05 -1.57 14.46
C GLY A 821 -1.33 -2.77 15.38
N GLY A 822 -1.28 -3.98 14.80
CA GLY A 822 -1.80 -5.24 15.34
C GLY A 822 -1.18 -5.83 16.62
N GLY A 823 -0.92 -5.01 17.64
CA GLY A 823 -0.62 -5.42 19.01
C GLY A 823 -1.75 -5.03 19.95
N LYS A 824 -2.22 -5.96 20.79
CA LYS A 824 -3.21 -5.66 21.84
C LYS A 824 -2.70 -4.47 22.67
N PRO A 825 -3.44 -3.36 22.84
CA PRO A 825 -3.08 -2.38 23.87
C PRO A 825 -3.05 -3.12 25.19
N GLN A 826 -1.88 -3.08 25.87
CA GLN A 826 -1.59 -3.99 26.98
C GLN A 826 -2.69 -3.84 28.05
N ARG A 827 -3.57 -4.85 28.14
CA ARG A 827 -4.78 -4.78 28.97
C ARG A 827 -4.39 -4.97 30.43
N VAL A 828 -3.82 -3.92 31.02
CA VAL A 828 -3.41 -3.85 32.43
C VAL A 828 -4.62 -4.25 33.27
N LYS A 829 -4.53 -5.42 33.92
CA LYS A 829 -5.56 -5.95 34.82
C LYS A 829 -5.54 -5.17 36.13
N GLY A 830 -5.93 -3.89 36.06
CA GLY A 830 -5.65 -2.95 37.14
C GLY A 830 -6.22 -1.54 36.97
N LYS A 831 -7.27 -1.33 36.17
CA LYS A 831 -8.26 -0.23 36.33
C LYS A 831 -9.43 -0.35 35.33
N LYS A 832 -10.63 -0.60 35.83
CA LYS A 832 -11.85 0.03 35.27
C LYS A 832 -11.98 1.42 35.92
N THR A 833 -12.80 2.28 35.33
CA THR A 833 -13.01 3.69 35.73
C THR A 833 -11.73 4.53 35.76
N ASP A 834 -11.27 4.90 34.56
CA ASP A 834 -10.57 6.16 34.22
C ASP A 834 -10.55 6.24 32.67
N LYS A 835 -11.73 6.34 32.03
CA LYS A 835 -11.78 6.56 30.56
C LYS A 835 -11.34 8.00 30.29
N VAL A 836 -10.54 8.13 29.23
CA VAL A 836 -9.96 9.37 28.66
C VAL A 836 -10.82 10.62 28.96
N LYS A 837 -10.27 11.54 29.77
CA LYS A 837 -10.63 12.97 29.62
C LYS A 837 -10.12 13.40 28.26
N ALA A 838 -10.92 14.13 27.50
CA ALA A 838 -10.42 14.78 26.29
C ALA A 838 -9.13 15.57 26.61
N ASP A 839 -8.08 15.41 25.79
CA ASP A 839 -6.72 15.93 26.02
C ASP A 839 -6.60 17.46 25.80
N ILE A 840 -7.58 18.19 26.34
CA ILE A 840 -7.65 19.66 26.40
C ILE A 840 -6.59 20.14 27.39
N LYS A 841 -5.49 20.69 26.87
CA LYS A 841 -4.35 21.19 27.64
C LYS A 841 -4.70 22.57 28.21
N PRO A 842 -4.48 22.85 29.51
CA PRO A 842 -4.81 24.15 30.09
C PRO A 842 -3.94 25.26 29.49
N ILE A 843 -4.57 26.37 29.12
CA ILE A 843 -3.91 27.57 28.57
C ILE A 843 -3.40 28.44 29.71
N GLY A 844 -4.11 28.47 30.85
CA GLY A 844 -3.82 29.35 31.98
C GLY A 844 -4.39 30.76 31.81
N LEU A 845 -5.34 30.93 30.90
CA LEU A 845 -6.07 32.17 30.62
C LEU A 845 -7.55 31.83 30.72
N LYS A 846 -8.21 32.26 31.81
CA LYS A 846 -9.56 31.79 32.17
C LYS A 846 -10.57 31.82 31.03
N ALA A 847 -10.61 32.90 30.24
CA ALA A 847 -11.54 33.01 29.11
C ALA A 847 -11.33 31.93 28.02
N ALA A 848 -10.09 31.52 27.77
CA ALA A 848 -9.78 30.41 26.88
C ALA A 848 -10.09 29.05 27.53
N ASP A 849 -9.70 28.86 28.79
CA ASP A 849 -9.93 27.62 29.52
C ASP A 849 -11.44 27.33 29.72
N ASP A 850 -12.27 28.35 29.94
CA ASP A 850 -13.74 28.21 30.02
C ASP A 850 -14.35 27.86 28.64
N LEU A 851 -13.88 28.45 27.52
CA LEU A 851 -14.35 28.09 26.16
C LEU A 851 -14.09 26.62 25.81
N PHE A 852 -12.87 26.10 26.05
CA PHE A 852 -12.59 24.68 25.78
C PHE A 852 -13.29 23.75 26.77
N LYS A 853 -13.54 24.20 28.00
CA LYS A 853 -14.36 23.47 28.96
C LYS A 853 -15.81 23.32 28.48
N GLU A 854 -16.39 24.33 27.83
CA GLU A 854 -17.70 24.18 27.17
C GLU A 854 -17.65 23.24 25.96
N ALA A 855 -16.56 23.24 25.18
CA ALA A 855 -16.37 22.30 24.08
C ALA A 855 -16.13 20.84 24.55
N SER A 856 -15.72 20.63 25.80
CA SER A 856 -15.30 19.31 26.28
C SER A 856 -16.43 18.27 26.37
N VAL A 857 -17.68 18.69 26.54
CA VAL A 857 -18.83 17.77 26.63
C VAL A 857 -19.24 17.23 25.25
N PRO A 858 -19.56 18.06 24.22
CA PRO A 858 -19.83 17.57 22.86
C PRO A 858 -18.70 16.72 22.27
N LEU A 859 -17.45 17.03 22.63
CA LEU A 859 -16.27 16.28 22.18
C LEU A 859 -16.24 14.84 22.72
N VAL A 860 -16.54 14.65 24.01
CA VAL A 860 -16.61 13.31 24.63
C VAL A 860 -17.85 12.56 24.16
N GLU A 861 -18.97 13.25 23.90
CA GLU A 861 -20.18 12.65 23.33
C GLU A 861 -19.94 12.12 21.90
N ALA A 862 -19.34 12.95 21.03
CA ALA A 862 -18.97 12.58 19.67
C ALA A 862 -17.94 11.43 19.63
N GLU A 863 -16.91 11.48 20.48
CA GLU A 863 -15.93 10.39 20.59
C GLU A 863 -16.57 9.10 21.11
N CYS A 864 -17.50 9.18 22.07
CA CYS A 864 -18.20 8.01 22.60
C CYS A 864 -19.13 7.34 21.56
N VAL A 865 -19.75 8.10 20.65
CA VAL A 865 -20.56 7.52 19.56
C VAL A 865 -19.67 6.88 18.50
N GLN A 866 -18.54 7.50 18.16
CA GLN A 866 -17.54 6.88 17.29
C GLN A 866 -16.99 5.56 17.87
N ASP A 867 -16.62 5.54 19.15
CA ASP A 867 -16.17 4.34 19.88
C ASP A 867 -17.18 3.20 19.73
N LYS A 868 -18.49 3.45 19.92
CA LYS A 868 -19.53 2.41 19.81
C LYS A 868 -19.62 1.81 18.42
N VAL A 869 -19.61 2.65 17.37
CA VAL A 869 -19.68 2.20 15.97
C VAL A 869 -18.43 1.39 15.61
N GLU A 870 -17.25 1.80 16.05
CA GLU A 870 -15.99 1.09 15.79
C GLU A 870 -15.84 -0.21 16.60
N ASP A 871 -16.28 -0.25 17.87
CA ASP A 871 -16.35 -1.47 18.69
C ASP A 871 -17.34 -2.49 18.08
N ALA A 872 -18.55 -2.06 17.73
CA ALA A 872 -19.55 -2.92 17.10
C ALA A 872 -19.07 -3.47 15.76
N TRP A 873 -18.46 -2.62 14.92
CA TRP A 873 -17.92 -3.03 13.62
C TRP A 873 -16.80 -4.06 13.78
N THR A 874 -15.96 -3.91 14.82
CA THR A 874 -14.90 -4.86 15.15
C THR A 874 -15.48 -6.21 15.62
N GLU A 875 -16.54 -6.20 16.43
CA GLU A 875 -17.25 -7.42 16.86
C GLU A 875 -17.89 -8.19 15.70
N LEU A 876 -18.45 -7.48 14.71
CA LEU A 876 -18.96 -8.10 13.48
C LEU A 876 -17.83 -8.71 12.62
N GLN A 877 -16.71 -7.99 12.45
CA GLN A 877 -15.53 -8.50 11.74
C GLN A 877 -15.00 -9.78 12.41
N ASP A 878 -14.92 -9.78 13.75
CA ASP A 878 -14.50 -10.93 14.55
C ASP A 878 -15.43 -12.13 14.38
N GLU A 879 -16.75 -11.99 14.51
CA GLU A 879 -17.67 -13.12 14.32
C GLU A 879 -17.76 -13.58 12.86
N CYS A 880 -17.57 -12.69 11.88
CA CYS A 880 -17.31 -13.08 10.50
C CYS A 880 -15.98 -13.84 10.35
N GLY A 881 -14.98 -13.60 11.20
CA GLY A 881 -13.64 -14.15 11.04
C GLY A 881 -12.92 -13.56 9.84
N LEU A 882 -13.10 -12.26 9.63
CA LEU A 882 -12.47 -11.45 8.58
C LEU A 882 -11.44 -10.50 9.18
N GLU A 883 -10.53 -9.98 8.36
CA GLU A 883 -9.60 -8.95 8.82
C GLU A 883 -10.32 -7.67 9.28
N HIS A 884 -9.68 -6.93 10.18
CA HIS A 884 -10.20 -5.68 10.74
C HIS A 884 -10.36 -4.52 9.72
N THR A 885 -9.93 -4.73 8.48
CA THR A 885 -10.14 -3.90 7.30
C THR A 885 -11.49 -4.14 6.62
N ALA A 886 -12.15 -5.28 6.89
CA ALA A 886 -13.27 -5.76 6.08
C ALA A 886 -14.53 -4.88 6.15
N ASN A 887 -15.25 -4.81 5.02
CA ASN A 887 -16.44 -3.99 4.86
C ASN A 887 -17.76 -4.74 5.13
N MET A 888 -18.87 -3.99 5.13
CA MET A 888 -20.20 -4.54 5.44
C MET A 888 -20.59 -5.63 4.45
N LYS A 889 -20.32 -5.47 3.14
CA LYS A 889 -20.69 -6.47 2.13
C LYS A 889 -19.86 -7.77 2.25
N GLN A 890 -18.58 -7.70 2.63
CA GLN A 890 -17.80 -8.90 2.97
C GLN A 890 -18.39 -9.62 4.19
N CYS A 891 -18.79 -8.88 5.23
CA CYS A 891 -19.44 -9.44 6.42
C CYS A 891 -20.80 -10.08 6.08
N LEU A 892 -21.64 -9.40 5.29
CA LEU A 892 -22.90 -9.93 4.77
C LEU A 892 -22.70 -11.19 3.93
N ARG A 893 -21.69 -11.25 3.04
CA ARG A 893 -21.35 -12.45 2.26
C ARG A 893 -21.09 -13.66 3.15
N VAL A 894 -20.25 -13.49 4.18
CA VAL A 894 -19.94 -14.56 5.14
C VAL A 894 -21.19 -14.98 5.92
N THR A 895 -21.99 -14.02 6.39
CA THR A 895 -23.23 -14.28 7.12
C THR A 895 -24.24 -15.06 6.26
N ILE A 896 -24.52 -14.60 5.04
CA ILE A 896 -25.41 -15.25 4.07
C ILE A 896 -24.91 -16.66 3.74
N SER A 897 -23.61 -16.84 3.50
CA SER A 897 -23.02 -18.15 3.21
C SER A 897 -23.20 -19.15 4.36
N ARG A 898 -23.06 -18.72 5.62
CA ARG A 898 -23.27 -19.59 6.80
C ARG A 898 -24.75 -19.91 7.03
N TYR A 899 -25.65 -18.96 6.79
CA TYR A 899 -27.09 -19.21 6.81
C TYR A 899 -27.51 -20.24 5.75
N MET A 900 -27.03 -20.10 4.52
CA MET A 900 -27.30 -21.04 3.41
C MET A 900 -26.65 -22.42 3.61
N ALA A 901 -25.62 -22.54 4.45
CA ALA A 901 -25.03 -23.82 4.85
C ALA A 901 -25.86 -24.58 5.92
N THR A 902 -26.93 -23.98 6.45
CA THR A 902 -27.77 -24.57 7.51
C THR A 902 -29.04 -25.20 6.90
N PRO A 903 -29.29 -26.52 7.06
CA PRO A 903 -30.33 -27.25 6.30
C PRO A 903 -31.79 -26.77 6.42
N ASP A 904 -32.13 -26.03 7.48
CA ASP A 904 -33.50 -25.56 7.75
C ASP A 904 -33.77 -24.09 7.36
N THR A 905 -32.76 -23.37 6.84
CA THR A 905 -32.90 -21.96 6.42
C THR A 905 -33.73 -21.84 5.14
N ALA A 906 -35.04 -21.59 5.26
CA ALA A 906 -35.97 -21.72 4.14
C ALA A 906 -36.16 -20.47 3.24
N ARG A 907 -35.59 -19.31 3.61
CA ARG A 907 -35.40 -18.10 2.77
C ARG A 907 -34.67 -17.04 3.60
N LEU A 908 -33.80 -16.23 2.98
CA LEU A 908 -33.27 -14.99 3.60
C LEU A 908 -33.89 -13.75 2.95
N SER A 909 -34.12 -12.72 3.75
CA SER A 909 -34.65 -11.42 3.29
C SER A 909 -34.12 -10.31 4.19
N ILE A 910 -33.78 -9.15 3.62
CA ILE A 910 -33.57 -7.95 4.43
C ILE A 910 -34.93 -7.28 4.65
N GLN A 911 -35.31 -7.09 5.92
CA GLN A 911 -36.57 -6.52 6.35
C GLN A 911 -36.29 -5.24 7.13
N GLU A 912 -37.09 -4.20 6.90
CA GLU A 912 -36.90 -2.89 7.51
C GLU A 912 -37.75 -2.80 8.78
N GLU A 913 -37.08 -2.62 9.93
CA GLU A 913 -37.73 -2.47 11.23
C GLU A 913 -37.29 -1.12 11.81
N ASN A 914 -38.24 -0.19 12.01
CA ASN A 914 -37.99 1.17 12.50
C ASN A 914 -36.91 1.96 11.70
N GLY A 915 -36.82 1.75 10.38
CA GLY A 915 -35.81 2.40 9.54
C GLY A 915 -34.42 1.74 9.57
N VAL A 916 -34.31 0.51 10.12
CA VAL A 916 -33.07 -0.28 10.13
C VAL A 916 -33.26 -1.55 9.29
N PRO A 917 -32.41 -1.81 8.27
CA PRO A 917 -32.54 -2.95 7.37
C PRO A 917 -31.86 -4.21 7.95
N PHE A 918 -32.61 -5.06 8.65
CA PHE A 918 -32.09 -6.29 9.26
C PHE A 918 -32.18 -7.51 8.34
N LEU A 919 -31.15 -8.34 8.33
CA LEU A 919 -31.17 -9.66 7.69
C LEU A 919 -32.02 -10.64 8.52
N ARG A 920 -33.11 -11.15 7.96
CA ARG A 920 -34.05 -12.09 8.61
C ARG A 920 -34.19 -13.40 7.83
N SER A 921 -34.37 -14.50 8.56
CA SER A 921 -34.80 -15.80 8.01
C SER A 921 -36.32 -15.93 8.02
N SER A 922 -36.90 -16.47 6.95
CA SER A 922 -38.35 -16.75 6.86
C SER A 922 -38.84 -17.91 7.74
N ARG A 923 -37.93 -18.65 8.39
CA ARG A 923 -38.24 -19.66 9.42
C ARG A 923 -37.29 -19.52 10.60
N PRO A 924 -37.74 -19.00 11.75
CA PRO A 924 -36.95 -18.97 12.98
C PRO A 924 -36.98 -20.35 13.65
N GLY A 925 -36.13 -21.26 13.18
CA GLY A 925 -35.66 -22.38 14.01
C GLY A 925 -34.63 -21.88 15.03
N PRO A 926 -34.31 -22.66 16.08
CA PRO A 926 -33.21 -22.33 16.98
C PRO A 926 -31.89 -22.33 16.21
N LEU A 927 -31.32 -21.15 15.97
CA LEU A 927 -30.08 -21.00 15.22
C LEU A 927 -28.89 -21.67 15.96
N PRO A 928 -27.94 -22.29 15.23
CA PRO A 928 -26.65 -22.67 15.80
C PRO A 928 -25.99 -21.47 16.50
N SER A 929 -25.39 -21.69 17.67
CA SER A 929 -24.93 -20.59 18.55
C SER A 929 -24.00 -19.58 17.86
N HIS A 930 -23.18 -20.02 16.90
CA HIS A 930 -22.30 -19.13 16.14
C HIS A 930 -23.06 -18.24 15.14
N LEU A 931 -24.15 -18.72 14.53
CA LEU A 931 -25.02 -17.92 13.67
C LEU A 931 -25.82 -16.91 14.50
N HIS A 932 -26.26 -17.30 15.70
CA HIS A 932 -26.97 -16.38 16.60
C HIS A 932 -26.07 -15.23 17.08
N ARG A 933 -24.81 -15.50 17.47
CA ARG A 933 -23.84 -14.44 17.81
C ARG A 933 -23.56 -13.52 16.61
N LEU A 934 -23.41 -14.09 15.41
CA LEU A 934 -23.19 -13.33 14.19
C LEU A 934 -24.39 -12.44 13.82
N GLU A 935 -25.62 -12.93 14.02
CA GLU A 935 -26.83 -12.13 13.83
C GLU A 935 -26.89 -10.97 14.82
N ILE A 936 -26.58 -11.21 16.11
CA ILE A 936 -26.52 -10.17 17.15
C ILE A 936 -25.46 -9.12 16.81
N ALA A 937 -24.26 -9.52 16.39
CA ALA A 937 -23.19 -8.60 16.01
C ALA A 937 -23.59 -7.73 14.80
N LEU A 938 -24.24 -8.31 13.80
CA LEU A 938 -24.76 -7.58 12.64
C LEU A 938 -25.88 -6.61 13.03
N GLN A 939 -26.86 -7.05 13.83
CA GLN A 939 -27.94 -6.19 14.34
C GLN A 939 -27.37 -4.99 15.14
N LYS A 940 -26.41 -5.24 16.02
CA LYS A 940 -25.74 -4.22 16.83
C LYS A 940 -25.05 -3.17 15.97
N VAL A 941 -24.29 -3.58 14.95
CA VAL A 941 -23.64 -2.66 14.01
C VAL A 941 -24.68 -1.76 13.33
N LEU A 942 -25.76 -2.34 12.81
CA LEU A 942 -26.78 -1.59 12.08
C LEU A 942 -27.54 -0.60 12.98
N LEU A 943 -27.78 -0.96 14.24
CA LEU A 943 -28.38 -0.09 15.25
C LEU A 943 -27.47 1.09 15.62
N GLU A 944 -26.19 0.87 15.89
CA GLU A 944 -25.25 1.96 16.23
C GLU A 944 -25.01 2.89 15.01
N ILE A 945 -24.96 2.34 13.78
CA ILE A 945 -24.89 3.13 12.54
C ILE A 945 -26.13 4.00 12.35
N HIS A 946 -27.33 3.43 12.49
CA HIS A 946 -28.58 4.19 12.36
C HIS A 946 -28.71 5.26 13.45
N HIS A 947 -28.35 4.94 14.70
CA HIS A 947 -28.35 5.90 15.80
C HIS A 947 -27.39 7.07 15.53
N PHE A 948 -26.18 6.81 15.05
CA PHE A 948 -25.22 7.84 14.67
C PHE A 948 -25.74 8.72 13.53
N LEU A 949 -26.17 8.12 12.41
CA LEU A 949 -26.68 8.87 11.25
C LEU A 949 -27.93 9.71 11.57
N GLY A 950 -28.75 9.27 12.54
CA GLY A 950 -29.92 10.02 13.01
C GLY A 950 -29.61 11.26 13.87
N HIS A 951 -28.38 11.41 14.38
CA HIS A 951 -27.96 12.51 15.27
C HIS A 951 -26.67 13.22 14.76
N GLU A 952 -26.22 12.91 13.54
CA GLU A 952 -24.98 13.41 12.94
C GLU A 952 -24.88 14.94 12.98
N GLU A 953 -25.95 15.62 12.52
CA GLU A 953 -26.02 17.08 12.48
C GLU A 953 -25.97 17.72 13.88
N GLU A 954 -26.47 17.02 14.91
CA GLU A 954 -26.42 17.51 16.30
C GLU A 954 -24.98 17.53 16.82
N PHE A 955 -24.22 16.43 16.62
CA PHE A 955 -22.81 16.36 17.02
C PHE A 955 -21.93 17.36 16.27
N VAL A 956 -22.13 17.48 14.95
CA VAL A 956 -21.39 18.42 14.10
C VAL A 956 -21.70 19.86 14.49
N SER A 957 -22.99 20.23 14.61
CA SER A 957 -23.42 21.59 14.97
C SER A 957 -22.97 21.98 16.39
N ALA A 958 -23.05 21.05 17.35
CA ALA A 958 -22.56 21.28 18.71
C ALA A 958 -21.07 21.63 18.74
N LEU A 959 -20.22 20.83 18.05
CA LEU A 959 -18.79 21.08 17.95
C LEU A 959 -18.47 22.36 17.17
N GLU A 960 -19.10 22.60 16.02
CA GLU A 960 -18.92 23.84 15.26
C GLU A 960 -19.27 25.10 16.06
N SER A 961 -20.37 25.06 16.82
CA SER A 961 -20.85 26.20 17.62
C SER A 961 -19.87 26.59 18.73
N ARG A 962 -19.07 25.63 19.23
CA ARG A 962 -18.00 25.85 20.21
C ARG A 962 -16.65 26.15 19.56
N LEU A 963 -16.40 25.62 18.36
CA LEU A 963 -15.21 25.93 17.57
C LEU A 963 -15.18 27.41 17.16
N LYS A 964 -16.29 27.97 16.65
CA LYS A 964 -16.35 29.33 16.09
C LYS A 964 -15.83 30.42 17.06
N PRO A 965 -16.23 30.47 18.36
CA PRO A 965 -15.62 31.37 19.35
C PRO A 965 -14.11 31.13 19.57
N CYS A 966 -13.66 29.88 19.62
CA CYS A 966 -12.24 29.55 19.79
C CYS A 966 -11.38 29.97 18.58
N LEU A 967 -11.93 29.98 17.36
CA LEU A 967 -11.24 30.56 16.21
C LEU A 967 -11.10 32.09 16.39
N ALA A 968 -12.19 32.78 16.70
CA ALA A 968 -12.22 34.25 16.81
C ALA A 968 -11.34 34.82 17.94
N MET A 969 -11.18 34.09 19.05
CA MET A 969 -10.29 34.53 20.14
C MET A 969 -8.80 34.37 19.80
N TYR A 970 -8.42 33.44 18.92
CA TYR A 970 -7.00 33.15 18.62
C TYR A 970 -6.23 34.37 18.08
N ASP A 971 -6.83 35.13 17.16
CA ASP A 971 -6.18 36.27 16.51
C ASP A 971 -5.90 37.45 17.50
N SER A 972 -6.47 37.39 18.70
CA SER A 972 -6.22 38.33 19.80
C SER A 972 -5.47 37.70 20.98
N LEU A 973 -5.13 36.41 20.91
CA LEU A 973 -4.66 35.62 22.05
C LEU A 973 -3.31 36.09 22.60
N GLU A 974 -2.35 36.45 21.75
CA GLU A 974 -1.03 36.95 22.22
C GLU A 974 -1.16 38.27 23.01
N SER A 975 -2.11 39.12 22.62
CA SER A 975 -2.46 40.35 23.35
C SER A 975 -3.15 40.04 24.69
N HIS A 976 -4.09 39.09 24.70
CA HIS A 976 -4.75 38.63 25.92
C HIS A 976 -3.78 37.96 26.91
N LEU A 977 -2.85 37.12 26.44
CA LEU A 977 -1.79 36.54 27.26
C LEU A 977 -0.88 37.65 27.83
N SER A 978 -0.43 38.58 26.98
CA SER A 978 0.46 39.68 27.36
C SER A 978 -0.14 40.64 28.38
N SER A 979 -1.43 40.94 28.28
CA SER A 979 -2.18 41.79 29.23
C SER A 979 -2.48 41.07 30.55
N ASN A 980 -2.64 39.75 30.54
CA ASN A 980 -2.74 38.91 31.74
C ASN A 980 -1.36 38.53 32.32
N GLY A 981 -0.26 39.16 31.87
CA GLY A 981 1.09 38.97 32.39
C GLY A 981 1.80 37.68 31.96
N ILE A 982 1.20 36.88 31.09
CA ILE A 982 1.77 35.64 30.56
C ILE A 982 2.67 36.00 29.37
N LYS A 983 3.99 35.83 29.53
CA LYS A 983 5.01 36.27 28.55
C LYS A 983 6.14 35.24 28.37
N GLY A 984 6.86 35.35 27.25
CA GLY A 984 7.99 34.47 26.90
C GLY A 984 7.56 33.01 26.79
N LYS A 985 8.40 32.06 27.22
CA LYS A 985 8.14 30.61 27.12
C LYS A 985 6.78 30.14 27.69
N LYS A 986 6.19 30.88 28.65
CA LYS A 986 4.83 30.58 29.14
C LYS A 986 3.74 30.98 28.15
N ALA A 987 3.93 32.08 27.40
CA ALA A 987 3.01 32.49 26.35
C ALA A 987 3.08 31.56 25.14
N ASN A 988 4.29 31.18 24.69
CA ASN A 988 4.46 30.18 23.64
C ASN A 988 3.69 28.88 23.97
N ARG A 989 3.93 28.31 25.17
CA ARG A 989 3.22 27.10 25.61
C ARG A 989 1.71 27.28 25.74
N ALA A 990 1.23 28.48 26.06
CA ALA A 990 -0.20 28.78 26.08
C ALA A 990 -0.79 28.83 24.65
N MET A 991 -0.07 29.41 23.67
CA MET A 991 -0.43 29.37 22.25
C MET A 991 -0.41 27.93 21.70
N GLU A 992 0.62 27.14 22.03
CA GLU A 992 0.75 25.71 21.66
C GLU A 992 -0.42 24.88 22.21
N ASN A 993 -0.76 25.05 23.50
CA ASN A 993 -1.90 24.38 24.14
C ASN A 993 -3.24 24.83 23.52
N TYR A 994 -3.40 26.11 23.20
CA TYR A 994 -4.60 26.62 22.55
C TYR A 994 -4.78 26.02 21.14
N ALA A 995 -3.72 26.06 20.34
CA ALA A 995 -3.66 25.45 19.01
C ALA A 995 -4.00 23.95 19.04
N TRP A 996 -3.42 23.22 19.99
CA TRP A 996 -3.72 21.81 20.24
C TRP A 996 -5.21 21.56 20.51
N ASN A 997 -5.82 22.37 21.37
CA ASN A 997 -7.24 22.21 21.75
C ASN A 997 -8.21 22.52 20.59
N VAL A 998 -7.97 23.61 19.84
CA VAL A 998 -8.72 23.92 18.60
C VAL A 998 -8.64 22.76 17.61
N ARG A 999 -7.45 22.17 17.50
CA ARG A 999 -7.16 21.12 16.53
C ARG A 999 -7.71 19.75 16.92
N ILE A 1000 -7.90 19.46 18.21
CA ILE A 1000 -8.70 18.31 18.66
C ILE A 1000 -10.16 18.45 18.20
N ILE A 1001 -10.76 19.64 18.35
CA ILE A 1001 -12.16 19.89 17.97
C ILE A 1001 -12.35 19.75 16.45
N ARG A 1002 -11.46 20.33 15.64
CA ARG A 1002 -11.43 20.14 14.18
C ARG A 1002 -11.26 18.67 13.80
N GLY A 1003 -10.27 18.01 14.39
CA GLY A 1003 -10.01 16.59 14.19
C GLY A 1003 -11.22 15.69 14.46
N GLN A 1004 -12.05 16.01 15.44
CA GLN A 1004 -13.27 15.25 15.68
C GLN A 1004 -14.37 15.54 14.64
N LEU A 1005 -14.49 16.77 14.12
CA LEU A 1005 -15.37 17.07 12.98
C LEU A 1005 -14.95 16.31 11.71
N ASP A 1006 -13.64 16.23 11.43
CA ASP A 1006 -13.09 15.49 10.30
C ASP A 1006 -13.31 13.97 10.47
N ARG A 1007 -13.14 13.44 11.69
CA ARG A 1007 -13.46 12.04 12.04
C ARG A 1007 -14.95 11.74 11.90
N LEU A 1008 -15.84 12.62 12.34
CA LEU A 1008 -17.31 12.48 12.19
C LEU A 1008 -17.71 12.47 10.71
N THR A 1009 -17.16 13.39 9.90
CA THR A 1009 -17.40 13.45 8.44
C THR A 1009 -16.93 12.17 7.74
N THR A 1010 -15.78 11.63 8.16
CA THR A 1010 -15.24 10.35 7.66
C THR A 1010 -16.11 9.17 8.08
N LEU A 1011 -16.56 9.14 9.34
CA LEU A 1011 -17.45 8.10 9.88
C LEU A 1011 -18.80 8.11 9.14
N THR A 1012 -19.35 9.29 8.87
CA THR A 1012 -20.56 9.51 8.07
C THR A 1012 -20.46 8.81 6.71
N LYS A 1013 -19.39 9.09 5.95
CA LYS A 1013 -19.19 8.47 4.64
C LYS A 1013 -19.15 6.94 4.75
N LYS A 1014 -18.40 6.40 5.72
CA LYS A 1014 -18.35 4.95 6.00
C LYS A 1014 -19.73 4.37 6.37
N CYS A 1015 -20.49 5.06 7.21
CA CYS A 1015 -21.80 4.64 7.69
C CYS A 1015 -22.86 4.64 6.58
N ARG A 1016 -22.91 5.69 5.75
CA ARG A 1016 -23.84 5.75 4.60
C ARG A 1016 -23.51 4.66 3.56
N MET A 1017 -22.22 4.50 3.21
CA MET A 1017 -21.76 3.39 2.36
C MET A 1017 -22.09 2.00 2.92
N ALA A 1018 -22.03 1.81 4.25
CA ALA A 1018 -22.41 0.55 4.87
C ALA A 1018 -23.90 0.24 4.70
N MET A 1019 -24.77 1.24 4.85
CA MET A 1019 -26.22 1.10 4.64
C MET A 1019 -26.54 0.82 3.17
N GLU A 1020 -25.86 1.49 2.22
CA GLU A 1020 -25.95 1.23 0.78
C GLU A 1020 -25.50 -0.22 0.43
N GLN A 1021 -24.46 -0.74 1.09
CA GLN A 1021 -24.03 -2.14 0.95
C GLN A 1021 -25.08 -3.13 1.46
N VAL A 1022 -25.82 -2.81 2.54
CA VAL A 1022 -26.96 -3.64 3.00
C VAL A 1022 -28.10 -3.58 1.98
N GLU A 1023 -28.52 -2.39 1.57
CA GLU A 1023 -29.62 -2.20 0.63
C GLU A 1023 -29.37 -2.90 -0.72
N SER A 1024 -28.18 -2.73 -1.31
CA SER A 1024 -27.81 -3.43 -2.55
C SER A 1024 -27.84 -4.96 -2.41
N THR A 1025 -27.65 -5.51 -1.21
CA THR A 1025 -27.67 -6.95 -0.96
C THR A 1025 -29.09 -7.55 -1.04
N LYS A 1026 -30.16 -6.73 -1.04
CA LYS A 1026 -31.55 -7.19 -1.28
C LYS A 1026 -31.68 -7.92 -2.63
N THR A 1027 -31.09 -7.39 -3.70
CA THR A 1027 -31.15 -8.00 -5.03
C THR A 1027 -30.40 -9.33 -5.09
N THR A 1028 -29.20 -9.39 -4.49
CA THR A 1028 -28.40 -10.62 -4.37
C THR A 1028 -29.18 -11.72 -3.64
N LEU A 1029 -29.87 -11.37 -2.55
CA LEU A 1029 -30.69 -12.31 -1.78
C LEU A 1029 -31.87 -12.84 -2.60
N ASP A 1030 -32.57 -12.01 -3.37
CA ASP A 1030 -33.66 -12.49 -4.21
C ASP A 1030 -33.20 -13.37 -5.38
N SER A 1031 -32.01 -13.13 -5.96
CA SER A 1031 -31.40 -14.06 -6.92
C SER A 1031 -31.04 -15.41 -6.28
N LEU A 1032 -30.48 -15.41 -5.07
CA LEU A 1032 -30.17 -16.64 -4.32
C LEU A 1032 -31.45 -17.42 -3.97
N ASN A 1033 -32.48 -16.74 -3.44
CA ASN A 1033 -33.79 -17.31 -3.13
C ASN A 1033 -34.51 -17.87 -4.36
N GLN A 1034 -34.22 -17.35 -5.57
CA GLN A 1034 -34.79 -17.87 -6.82
C GLN A 1034 -34.08 -19.15 -7.30
N ARG A 1035 -32.78 -19.32 -7.03
CA ARG A 1035 -32.05 -20.57 -7.39
C ARG A 1035 -32.67 -21.81 -6.73
N GLU A 1036 -33.17 -21.70 -5.50
CA GLU A 1036 -33.89 -22.80 -4.80
C GLU A 1036 -35.24 -23.20 -5.45
N ARG A 1037 -35.77 -22.40 -6.39
CA ARG A 1037 -37.05 -22.67 -7.06
C ARG A 1037 -36.93 -23.53 -8.32
N SER A 1038 -35.72 -23.94 -8.72
CA SER A 1038 -35.55 -24.87 -9.85
C SER A 1038 -36.19 -26.23 -9.55
N PRO A 1039 -37.18 -26.71 -10.32
CA PRO A 1039 -37.90 -27.94 -10.00
C PRO A 1039 -37.04 -29.21 -9.98
N LEU A 1040 -35.89 -29.20 -10.66
CA LEU A 1040 -35.04 -30.37 -10.90
C LEU A 1040 -34.35 -30.93 -9.64
N VAL A 1041 -34.36 -30.21 -8.51
CA VAL A 1041 -33.57 -30.56 -7.31
C VAL A 1041 -34.41 -31.21 -6.19
N ARG A 1042 -35.70 -31.52 -6.43
CA ARG A 1042 -36.65 -31.94 -5.38
C ARG A 1042 -37.30 -33.32 -5.51
N GLU A 1043 -36.67 -34.27 -6.20
CA GLU A 1043 -36.95 -35.70 -5.97
C GLU A 1043 -35.75 -36.43 -5.33
N ARG A 1044 -35.89 -36.77 -4.05
CA ARG A 1044 -35.05 -37.78 -3.38
C ARG A 1044 -35.86 -39.08 -3.26
N PRO A 1045 -35.56 -40.13 -4.03
CA PRO A 1045 -36.15 -41.45 -3.80
C PRO A 1045 -35.75 -41.97 -2.41
N ARG A 1046 -36.74 -42.27 -1.56
CA ARG A 1046 -36.47 -42.95 -0.28
C ARG A 1046 -36.17 -44.42 -0.54
N LEU A 1047 -34.90 -44.74 -0.81
CA LEU A 1047 -34.40 -46.11 -0.84
C LEU A 1047 -34.41 -46.72 0.58
N THR A 1048 -35.55 -47.31 0.95
CA THR A 1048 -35.67 -48.15 2.14
C THR A 1048 -34.94 -49.47 1.92
N LEU A 1049 -33.93 -49.78 2.76
CA LEU A 1049 -33.29 -51.10 2.75
C LEU A 1049 -34.31 -52.18 3.14
N ALA A 1050 -34.67 -53.04 2.19
CA ALA A 1050 -35.45 -54.25 2.44
C ALA A 1050 -34.49 -55.43 2.72
N ASN A 1051 -34.45 -55.91 3.97
CA ASN A 1051 -33.73 -57.13 4.33
C ASN A 1051 -34.37 -58.35 3.65
N ARG A 1052 -33.58 -59.12 2.90
CA ARG A 1052 -33.98 -60.46 2.43
C ARG A 1052 -33.86 -61.49 3.55
N HIS A 1053 -34.97 -61.86 4.19
CA HIS A 1053 -35.11 -63.14 4.87
C HIS A 1053 -36.48 -63.75 4.53
N ASN A 1054 -36.50 -65.08 4.36
CA ASN A 1054 -37.69 -65.84 4.01
C ASN A 1054 -38.55 -66.08 5.25
N THR A 1055 -39.89 -66.02 5.14
CA THR A 1055 -40.74 -67.22 5.28
C THR A 1055 -42.20 -66.97 4.91
N THR A 1056 -42.86 -68.09 4.64
CA THR A 1056 -44.24 -68.41 4.26
C THR A 1056 -45.41 -67.71 4.98
N ASP A 1057 -46.54 -67.72 4.26
CA ASP A 1057 -47.95 -67.93 4.71
C ASP A 1057 -48.95 -66.77 4.95
N ASN A 1058 -50.00 -66.81 4.11
CA ASN A 1058 -51.45 -66.73 4.43
C ASN A 1058 -52.16 -65.41 4.82
N LEU A 1059 -52.88 -64.87 3.82
CA LEU A 1059 -54.35 -64.62 3.78
C LEU A 1059 -55.04 -63.47 4.57
N THR A 1060 -56.10 -62.97 3.92
CA THR A 1060 -57.36 -62.40 4.47
C THR A 1060 -57.46 -60.99 5.11
N THR A 1061 -57.83 -60.02 4.24
CA THR A 1061 -59.05 -59.15 4.29
C THR A 1061 -59.40 -58.16 5.43
N TYR A 1062 -59.88 -56.97 4.99
CA TYR A 1062 -60.89 -56.06 5.57
C TYR A 1062 -60.67 -55.38 6.94
N GLY A 1063 -61.22 -54.15 7.11
CA GLY A 1063 -61.71 -53.71 8.45
C GLY A 1063 -61.51 -52.26 8.93
N SER A 1064 -62.07 -51.28 8.22
CA SER A 1064 -62.50 -49.92 8.64
C SER A 1064 -62.37 -49.38 10.10
N LEU A 1065 -62.24 -48.04 10.17
CA LEU A 1065 -62.74 -47.10 11.21
C LEU A 1065 -62.09 -47.11 12.62
N GLY A 1066 -61.60 -45.94 13.04
CA GLY A 1066 -60.98 -45.72 14.36
C GLY A 1066 -61.84 -44.92 15.34
N ARG A 1067 -61.29 -44.67 16.54
CA ARG A 1067 -61.69 -43.62 17.51
C ARG A 1067 -60.60 -43.39 18.55
N SER A 1068 -60.68 -42.23 19.22
CA SER A 1068 -59.98 -41.86 20.46
C SER A 1068 -61.06 -41.44 21.51
N PRO A 1069 -60.78 -40.98 22.75
CA PRO A 1069 -59.50 -40.73 23.43
C PRO A 1069 -59.45 -41.21 24.93
N THR A 1070 -58.57 -40.61 25.75
CA THR A 1070 -58.54 -40.50 27.25
C THR A 1070 -57.69 -41.46 28.13
N THR A 1071 -57.46 -41.00 29.37
CA THR A 1071 -56.38 -41.24 30.39
C THR A 1071 -56.95 -41.93 31.66
N PRO A 1072 -56.34 -41.98 32.89
CA PRO A 1072 -54.93 -41.88 33.43
C PRO A 1072 -54.57 -42.95 34.54
N GLY A 1073 -53.43 -42.83 35.28
CA GLY A 1073 -53.38 -43.24 36.72
C GLY A 1073 -52.06 -43.66 37.44
N ALA A 1074 -51.69 -42.90 38.51
CA ALA A 1074 -51.00 -43.21 39.83
C ALA A 1074 -49.68 -44.07 39.94
N ASP A 1075 -48.84 -44.05 41.00
CA ASP A 1075 -48.58 -43.15 42.18
C ASP A 1075 -47.07 -42.70 42.13
N CYS A 1076 -46.03 -43.04 42.93
CA CYS A 1076 -45.75 -43.53 44.30
C CYS A 1076 -44.24 -43.16 44.61
N LYS A 1077 -43.83 -42.29 45.55
CA LYS A 1077 -43.74 -42.37 47.06
C LYS A 1077 -42.56 -43.21 47.62
N PRO A 1078 -42.01 -42.91 48.85
CA PRO A 1078 -42.03 -41.64 49.64
C PRO A 1078 -40.77 -41.32 50.52
N LYS A 1079 -40.86 -40.22 51.32
CA LYS A 1079 -40.13 -39.86 52.59
C LYS A 1079 -38.75 -39.15 52.52
N SER A 1080 -38.35 -38.23 53.45
CA SER A 1080 -39.08 -37.39 54.45
C SER A 1080 -38.17 -36.39 55.26
N ILE A 1081 -38.77 -35.38 55.93
CA ILE A 1081 -38.27 -34.48 57.04
C ILE A 1081 -37.62 -33.13 56.56
N LEU A 1082 -38.13 -31.89 56.77
CA LEU A 1082 -38.57 -31.06 57.96
C LEU A 1082 -37.40 -30.40 58.73
N LYS A 1083 -37.33 -29.12 59.17
CA LYS A 1083 -38.28 -28.00 59.52
C LYS A 1083 -37.72 -26.61 59.03
N LYS A 1084 -38.52 -25.54 58.72
CA LYS A 1084 -39.03 -24.40 59.57
C LYS A 1084 -38.01 -23.76 60.56
N SER A 1085 -37.93 -22.43 60.82
CA SER A 1085 -38.47 -21.18 60.18
C SER A 1085 -38.07 -19.88 60.96
N ASN A 1086 -38.13 -18.69 60.33
CA ASN A 1086 -38.31 -17.31 60.87
C ASN A 1086 -37.12 -16.36 61.26
N SER A 1087 -37.12 -15.18 60.59
CA SER A 1087 -37.14 -13.76 61.10
C SER A 1087 -35.94 -13.00 61.73
N ASN A 1088 -35.71 -11.80 61.15
CA ASN A 1088 -35.49 -10.45 61.76
C ASN A 1088 -34.09 -9.91 62.19
N LEU A 1089 -33.75 -8.77 61.54
CA LEU A 1089 -33.28 -7.46 62.06
C LEU A 1089 -32.07 -7.31 63.03
N GLU A 1090 -31.03 -6.66 62.47
CA GLU A 1090 -30.31 -5.45 62.97
C GLU A 1090 -29.52 -5.33 64.29
N SER A 1091 -28.34 -4.70 64.13
CA SER A 1091 -27.74 -3.62 64.94
C SER A 1091 -26.59 -3.88 65.96
N SER A 1092 -25.41 -3.34 65.62
CA SER A 1092 -24.40 -2.72 66.52
C SER A 1092 -23.62 -3.67 67.49
N SER A 1093 -22.45 -3.34 68.09
CA SER A 1093 -21.70 -2.08 68.29
C SER A 1093 -20.25 -2.33 68.80
N VAL A 1094 -19.33 -1.35 68.73
CA VAL A 1094 -18.02 -1.22 69.47
C VAL A 1094 -16.93 -2.28 69.16
N GLY A 1095 -15.60 -2.01 69.15
CA GLY A 1095 -14.79 -0.78 69.28
C GLY A 1095 -13.31 -1.08 69.66
N TYR A 1096 -12.46 -0.04 69.79
CA TYR A 1096 -10.99 -0.07 70.03
C TYR A 1096 -10.13 -0.66 68.87
N GLY A 1097 -8.85 -0.29 68.70
CA GLY A 1097 -8.00 0.65 69.46
C GLY A 1097 -6.70 1.04 68.71
N MET A 1098 -5.96 2.02 69.25
CA MET A 1098 -4.77 2.67 68.66
C MET A 1098 -3.52 1.76 68.60
N GLN A 1099 -2.60 2.06 67.68
CA GLN A 1099 -1.21 2.44 68.05
C GLN A 1099 -0.41 3.03 66.87
N ASP A 1100 0.43 4.02 67.18
CA ASP A 1100 1.47 4.58 66.31
C ASP A 1100 2.77 3.76 66.41
N GLU A 1101 3.57 3.75 65.33
CA GLU A 1101 5.03 3.97 65.40
C GLU A 1101 5.50 4.63 64.10
N GLY A 1102 6.58 5.42 64.15
CA GLY A 1102 7.10 6.13 62.98
C GLY A 1102 8.59 6.48 63.09
N ILE A 1103 9.32 6.28 61.99
CA ILE A 1103 10.74 6.62 61.80
C ILE A 1103 10.84 7.25 60.39
N VAL A 1104 10.95 8.57 60.22
CA VAL A 1104 12.13 9.44 60.45
C VAL A 1104 13.22 9.26 59.36
N THR A 1105 13.15 10.15 58.36
CA THR A 1105 14.22 10.75 57.53
C THR A 1105 15.44 9.93 57.08
N THR A 1106 15.80 10.04 55.80
CA THR A 1106 17.04 10.75 55.38
C THR A 1106 17.06 11.08 53.88
N SER A 1107 17.94 12.00 53.49
CA SER A 1107 18.03 12.56 52.13
C SER A 1107 19.45 12.50 51.57
N TRP A 1108 19.64 11.88 50.40
CA TRP A 1108 20.83 11.96 49.54
C TRP A 1108 20.40 11.79 48.07
N GLY A 1109 21.04 12.38 47.05
CA GLY A 1109 22.14 13.36 47.06
C GLY A 1109 23.33 12.94 46.18
N ASN A 1110 23.40 13.46 44.94
CA ASN A 1110 24.49 13.25 43.94
C ASN A 1110 24.59 11.79 43.41
N GLY A 1111 25.31 11.46 42.33
CA GLY A 1111 26.11 12.25 41.37
C GLY A 1111 26.75 11.36 40.27
N CYS A 1112 27.67 11.92 39.47
CA CYS A 1112 28.42 11.28 38.34
C CYS A 1112 27.56 10.94 37.08
N GLN A 1113 27.89 11.27 35.82
CA GLN A 1113 29.08 11.85 35.12
C GLN A 1113 30.21 10.84 34.73
N ALA A 1114 30.92 11.14 33.63
CA ALA A 1114 31.81 10.28 32.79
C ALA A 1114 31.01 9.35 31.83
N GLN A 1115 31.25 9.32 30.51
CA GLN A 1115 32.42 8.89 29.69
C GLN A 1115 32.60 7.35 29.66
N ASP A 1116 33.02 6.68 28.58
CA ASP A 1116 33.75 7.17 27.39
C ASP A 1116 33.54 6.31 26.11
N ASP A 1117 33.94 6.87 24.96
CA ASP A 1117 34.52 6.30 23.72
C ASP A 1117 34.11 4.93 23.06
N ARG A 1118 33.92 5.00 21.73
CA ARG A 1118 34.22 4.00 20.66
C ARG A 1118 33.62 2.58 20.70
N ARG A 1119 32.70 2.31 19.78
CA ARG A 1119 33.06 1.79 18.44
C ARG A 1119 31.97 2.01 17.40
#